data_AF-A0A1Y2R778-F1
#
_entry.id   AF-A0A1Y2R778-F1
#
_cell.length_a   1.000
_cell.length_b   1.000
_cell.length_c   1.000
_cell.angle_alpha   90.00
_cell.angle_beta   90.00
_cell.angle_gamma   90.00
#
_symmetry.space_group_name_H-M   'P 1'
#
loop_
_entity.id
_entity.type
_entity.pdbx_description
1 polymer ?
#
loop_
_entity_poly.entity_id
_entity_poly.type
_entity_poly.pdbx_seq_one_letter_code
_entity_poly.pdbx_strand_id
1 'polypeptide(L)'
;MASLAEREGLRGKVQCIYFDPPYGIKFNSNFQWSTTSRDVKDGNADHITREPEQVKAFRDTWRDGIHSYLTYLRDRLTVARDLLTESGSIFVQIGDENVHRVRAAMDEVFGEDQFVSMITFTKTEGLAPDSFSNVTDFIIWFSKKKSSLKYRDLKTPKKPGQAGATGYILLDRKDRTEWRVATQNEIKIGSVDGFDFFDDQPLISQDAPNHKQEPFWFKGKPYYPAAGRHWSTGQDVSKLIRLANAGRIIQRGERVEWKRYIDEVAGTPLNNVWLGMGDRGFTGDKKVYVVQTAPEVIQRCMLMCTDPGDLVLDPTCGSGTTANVAEQWGRRWVTIDTSRVALALARARIMGARYPFYLLADTIEGQIKEGEVTRTAPSTQPTQGNIRQGFVYERVPHITLKSIANNAEIDVIWEKWQATLEPLREKLNAARGVSWQEWEVPREAEDAWDKATQTIFHAIKAEQILKKDANPGRTTESLQAINHSLKRAYTLTTLPERPVDPWPEEQAKLHAEWWQARIARQKEIDASIAAKAEVEYLFDKPYDNKKAVRVAGPFTVESLSPHRMLGVDENDELIDPQTAQKERGEYEAKQSFPQMILDNLKAAGVQQAHKADRITFTTINPWPGKGAVCAVGLYMEGDVEKRAGIFIGSEFGTVQRSDLVEAARECGDAGFDVLIACAFNYEAHATEFSNLGRIPVLKARMNADLHMAEDLKNTGKGNLFVIFGEPDIDILNTKGKSLKVVTAGKETYPVVEGEKLVVKVNGVDVFKPQTGEVISDGADGIACWFIDTDYNEESFFVRHAYFLGANDPYTALKTTLKAEIDKEAWDTLNSDTSRPFDKPKSGRIAVKVINHLGDEVMKVFKI
;
A
#
# COMPACT_ATOMS: atom_id res chain seq x y z
N MET A 1 -3.29 -20.89 8.03
CA MET A 1 -2.00 -20.34 8.52
C MET A 1 -0.98 -21.41 8.89
N ALA A 2 -1.34 -22.52 9.57
CA ALA A 2 -0.38 -23.58 9.88
C ALA A 2 0.37 -24.13 8.64
N SER A 3 -0.32 -24.28 7.51
CA SER A 3 0.31 -24.63 6.22
C SER A 3 1.44 -23.68 5.82
N LEU A 4 1.29 -22.36 6.04
CA LEU A 4 2.34 -21.39 5.76
C LEU A 4 3.58 -21.63 6.63
N ALA A 5 3.38 -22.00 7.88
CA ALA A 5 4.47 -22.26 8.81
C ALA A 5 5.21 -23.57 8.47
N GLU A 6 4.46 -24.64 8.17
CA GLU A 6 5.00 -25.99 8.07
C GLU A 6 5.31 -26.44 6.65
N ARG A 7 4.39 -26.21 5.70
CA ARG A 7 4.55 -26.64 4.30
C ARG A 7 5.36 -25.63 3.50
N GLU A 8 4.99 -24.35 3.60
CA GLU A 8 5.67 -23.27 2.86
C GLU A 8 6.98 -22.81 3.52
N GLY A 9 7.30 -23.35 4.71
CA GLY A 9 8.52 -23.02 5.45
C GLY A 9 8.67 -21.52 5.74
N LEU A 10 7.57 -20.82 6.05
CA LEU A 10 7.58 -19.37 6.33
C LEU A 10 7.79 -19.01 7.80
N ARG A 11 8.06 -19.99 8.67
CA ARG A 11 8.49 -19.74 10.06
C ARG A 11 9.69 -18.78 10.08
N GLY A 12 9.59 -17.72 10.89
CA GLY A 12 10.66 -16.74 11.02
C GLY A 12 10.88 -15.82 9.82
N LYS A 13 9.98 -15.74 8.84
CA LYS A 13 10.17 -14.98 7.59
C LYS A 13 9.27 -13.75 7.43
N VAL A 14 8.20 -13.62 8.22
CA VAL A 14 7.26 -12.49 8.14
C VAL A 14 7.78 -11.32 8.96
N GLN A 15 7.88 -10.13 8.37
CA GLN A 15 8.39 -8.95 9.08
C GLN A 15 7.25 -8.17 9.78
N CYS A 16 6.08 -8.11 9.16
CA CYS A 16 4.93 -7.38 9.69
C CYS A 16 3.66 -8.19 9.53
N ILE A 17 2.86 -8.26 10.59
CA ILE A 17 1.50 -8.80 10.55
C ILE A 17 0.54 -7.66 10.88
N TYR A 18 -0.37 -7.37 9.98
CA TYR A 18 -1.51 -6.50 10.28
C TYR A 18 -2.74 -7.37 10.39
N PHE A 19 -3.37 -7.40 11.57
CA PHE A 19 -4.47 -8.28 11.88
C PHE A 19 -5.68 -7.43 12.27
N ASP A 20 -6.71 -7.44 11.43
CA ASP A 20 -7.99 -6.75 11.64
C ASP A 20 -9.11 -7.80 11.83
N PRO A 21 -9.15 -8.49 12.99
CA PRO A 21 -10.13 -9.54 13.24
C PRO A 21 -11.56 -8.97 13.33
N PRO A 22 -12.60 -9.82 13.24
CA PRO A 22 -13.92 -9.41 13.72
C PRO A 22 -13.82 -8.93 15.18
N TYR A 23 -14.55 -7.88 15.56
CA TYR A 23 -14.36 -7.25 16.88
C TYR A 23 -15.01 -8.01 18.04
N GLY A 24 -15.70 -9.13 17.79
CA GLY A 24 -16.26 -9.99 18.84
C GLY A 24 -17.42 -9.34 19.60
N ILE A 25 -18.17 -8.45 18.96
CA ILE A 25 -19.39 -7.84 19.52
C ILE A 25 -20.61 -8.41 18.79
N LYS A 26 -21.79 -8.40 19.42
CA LYS A 26 -23.04 -8.84 18.77
C LYS A 26 -23.45 -7.86 17.66
N PHE A 27 -22.77 -7.89 16.52
CA PHE A 27 -23.14 -7.13 15.34
C PHE A 27 -24.23 -7.88 14.58
N ASN A 28 -25.43 -7.31 14.53
CA ASN A 28 -26.45 -7.70 13.54
C ASN A 28 -26.01 -7.16 12.17
N SER A 29 -25.39 -8.05 11.39
CA SER A 29 -25.27 -8.02 9.92
C SER A 29 -24.83 -6.71 9.24
N ASN A 30 -23.52 -6.49 9.13
CA ASN A 30 -22.95 -5.71 8.02
C ASN A 30 -22.55 -6.67 6.89
N PHE A 31 -23.54 -7.33 6.29
CA PHE A 31 -23.36 -8.36 5.28
C PHE A 31 -23.50 -7.78 3.87
N GLN A 32 -22.40 -7.71 3.11
CA GLN A 32 -22.44 -7.35 1.70
C GLN A 32 -22.66 -8.60 0.85
N TRP A 33 -23.90 -8.78 0.38
CA TRP A 33 -24.31 -9.95 -0.39
C TRP A 33 -23.84 -9.97 -1.85
N SER A 34 -23.37 -8.82 -2.37
CA SER A 34 -22.99 -8.65 -3.77
C SER A 34 -21.78 -7.73 -3.96
N THR A 35 -20.96 -8.02 -4.97
CA THR A 35 -19.83 -7.18 -5.40
C THR A 35 -20.27 -5.86 -6.06
N THR A 36 -21.54 -5.73 -6.44
CA THR A 36 -22.08 -4.57 -7.17
C THR A 36 -22.88 -3.58 -6.32
N SER A 37 -23.27 -3.96 -5.10
CA SER A 37 -24.01 -3.09 -4.18
C SER A 37 -23.38 -3.06 -2.79
N ARG A 38 -23.31 -1.87 -2.20
CA ARG A 38 -22.77 -1.63 -0.84
C ARG A 38 -23.88 -1.39 0.19
N ASP A 39 -25.12 -1.19 -0.26
CA ASP A 39 -26.25 -0.86 0.60
C ASP A 39 -26.92 -2.12 1.13
N VAL A 40 -26.81 -2.31 2.45
CA VAL A 40 -27.42 -3.42 3.18
C VAL A 40 -28.53 -2.82 4.04
N LYS A 41 -29.79 -3.13 3.73
CA LYS A 41 -30.95 -2.78 4.56
C LYS A 41 -31.51 -4.06 5.17
N ASP A 42 -31.55 -4.10 6.50
CA ASP A 42 -32.03 -5.23 7.28
C ASP A 42 -33.52 -5.51 7.02
N GLY A 43 -33.90 -6.78 6.96
CA GLY A 43 -35.30 -7.23 6.77
C GLY A 43 -35.86 -7.22 5.34
N ASN A 44 -35.09 -6.88 4.31
CA ASN A 44 -35.56 -7.01 2.93
C ASN A 44 -35.35 -8.45 2.42
N ALA A 45 -36.44 -9.15 2.08
CA ALA A 45 -36.41 -10.56 1.67
C ALA A 45 -35.52 -10.80 0.43
N ASP A 46 -35.39 -9.80 -0.44
CA ASP A 46 -34.55 -9.85 -1.66
C ASP A 46 -33.05 -9.76 -1.36
N HIS A 47 -32.63 -9.46 -0.12
CA HIS A 47 -31.23 -9.37 0.32
C HIS A 47 -30.78 -10.59 1.15
N ILE A 48 -31.66 -11.58 1.35
CA ILE A 48 -31.34 -12.82 2.06
C ILE A 48 -30.75 -13.82 1.06
N THR A 49 -29.42 -13.97 1.06
CA THR A 49 -28.74 -14.98 0.24
C THR A 49 -29.02 -16.38 0.77
N ARG A 50 -29.37 -17.31 -0.12
CA ARG A 50 -29.66 -18.72 0.22
C ARG A 50 -28.41 -19.60 0.42
N GLU A 51 -27.22 -19.06 0.19
CA GLU A 51 -25.93 -19.76 0.36
C GLU A 51 -25.41 -19.68 1.80
N PRO A 52 -25.21 -20.81 2.51
CA PRO A 52 -24.71 -20.82 3.88
C PRO A 52 -23.34 -20.15 4.04
N GLU A 53 -22.48 -20.21 3.04
CA GLU A 53 -21.10 -19.68 3.08
C GLU A 53 -21.04 -18.17 2.85
N GLN A 54 -21.93 -17.61 2.03
CA GLN A 54 -22.15 -16.17 1.94
C GLN A 54 -22.79 -15.66 3.24
N VAL A 55 -23.80 -16.38 3.78
CA VAL A 55 -24.42 -16.09 5.09
C VAL A 55 -23.42 -16.18 6.27
N LYS A 56 -22.28 -16.89 6.11
CA LYS A 56 -21.26 -17.11 7.14
C LYS A 56 -20.10 -16.09 7.14
N ALA A 57 -20.09 -15.10 6.24
CA ALA A 57 -18.97 -14.15 6.14
C ALA A 57 -18.71 -13.34 7.43
N PHE A 58 -19.74 -13.11 8.26
CA PHE A 58 -19.61 -12.59 9.62
C PHE A 58 -20.75 -13.13 10.50
N ARG A 59 -20.59 -14.34 11.05
CA ARG A 59 -21.35 -14.72 12.26
C ARG A 59 -20.52 -14.35 13.47
N ASP A 60 -20.74 -13.16 14.00
CA ASP A 60 -20.31 -12.76 15.36
C ASP A 60 -21.16 -13.46 16.46
N THR A 61 -21.73 -14.63 16.14
CA THR A 61 -22.47 -15.51 17.03
C THR A 61 -21.56 -16.65 17.47
N TRP A 62 -20.70 -16.33 18.42
CA TRP A 62 -19.86 -17.28 19.14
C TRP A 62 -20.72 -18.05 20.16
N ARG A 63 -20.70 -19.40 20.14
CA ARG A 63 -21.55 -20.26 20.98
C ARG A 63 -21.43 -19.91 22.47
N ASP A 64 -20.19 -19.76 22.94
CA ASP A 64 -19.88 -19.35 24.34
C ASP A 64 -19.55 -17.85 24.45
N GLY A 65 -19.99 -17.06 23.47
CA GLY A 65 -19.71 -15.64 23.39
C GLY A 65 -18.20 -15.35 23.32
N ILE A 66 -17.73 -14.50 24.22
CA ILE A 66 -16.36 -13.98 24.17
C ILE A 66 -15.27 -15.05 24.33
N HIS A 67 -15.57 -16.18 24.99
CA HIS A 67 -14.58 -17.23 25.24
C HIS A 67 -14.16 -17.97 23.97
N SER A 68 -15.13 -18.29 23.10
CA SER A 68 -14.84 -18.90 21.81
C SER A 68 -14.08 -17.91 20.90
N TYR A 69 -14.41 -16.62 20.95
CA TYR A 69 -13.68 -15.56 20.23
C TYR A 69 -12.21 -15.45 20.66
N LEU A 70 -11.93 -15.44 21.96
CA LEU A 70 -10.57 -15.36 22.47
C LEU A 70 -9.75 -16.61 22.13
N THR A 71 -10.38 -17.80 22.16
CA THR A 71 -9.74 -19.04 21.73
C THR A 71 -9.37 -18.99 20.24
N TYR A 72 -10.30 -18.54 19.40
CA TYR A 72 -10.09 -18.32 17.96
C TYR A 72 -8.90 -17.38 17.68
N LEU A 73 -8.77 -16.29 18.45
CA LEU A 73 -7.66 -15.35 18.32
C LEU A 73 -6.35 -15.96 18.81
N ARG A 74 -6.34 -16.58 20.00
CA ARG A 74 -5.13 -17.17 20.61
C ARG A 74 -4.46 -18.16 19.66
N ASP A 75 -5.23 -19.03 19.03
CA ASP A 75 -4.69 -20.06 18.14
C ASP A 75 -4.04 -19.43 16.88
N ARG A 76 -4.63 -18.36 16.35
CA ARG A 76 -4.05 -17.58 15.23
C ARG A 76 -2.82 -16.81 15.66
N LEU A 77 -2.88 -16.13 16.80
CA LEU A 77 -1.77 -15.36 17.36
C LEU A 77 -0.55 -16.25 17.62
N THR A 78 -0.77 -17.49 18.06
CA THR A 78 0.30 -18.48 18.28
C THR A 78 1.06 -18.76 16.98
N VAL A 79 0.34 -19.06 15.90
CA VAL A 79 0.96 -19.29 14.58
C VAL A 79 1.57 -18.01 14.03
N ALA A 80 0.93 -16.85 14.24
CA ALA A 80 1.45 -15.56 13.83
C ALA A 80 2.82 -15.26 14.47
N ARG A 81 2.97 -15.54 15.77
CA ARG A 81 4.25 -15.40 16.49
C ARG A 81 5.37 -16.24 15.88
N ASP A 82 5.06 -17.47 15.47
CA ASP A 82 6.04 -18.39 14.88
C ASP A 82 6.44 -17.98 13.45
N LEU A 83 5.54 -17.33 12.71
CA LEU A 83 5.81 -16.79 11.38
C LEU A 83 6.71 -15.53 11.42
N LEU A 84 6.67 -14.76 12.50
CA LEU A 84 7.44 -13.52 12.62
C LEU A 84 8.97 -13.75 12.68
N THR A 85 9.71 -12.86 12.03
CA THR A 85 11.16 -12.67 12.25
C THR A 85 11.41 -12.19 13.69
N GLU A 86 12.65 -12.33 14.20
CA GLU A 86 13.02 -11.84 15.54
C GLU A 86 12.80 -10.32 15.71
N SER A 87 12.97 -9.56 14.63
CA SER A 87 12.70 -8.11 14.60
C SER A 87 11.26 -7.76 14.20
N GLY A 88 10.43 -8.78 13.95
CA GLY A 88 9.09 -8.65 13.39
C GLY A 88 8.07 -8.07 14.37
N SER A 89 7.04 -7.44 13.81
CA SER A 89 5.96 -6.79 14.55
C SER A 89 4.59 -7.30 14.13
N ILE A 90 3.66 -7.37 15.09
CA ILE A 90 2.24 -7.61 14.85
C ILE A 90 1.42 -6.43 15.38
N PHE A 91 0.45 -6.01 14.58
CA PHE A 91 -0.52 -4.97 14.90
C PHE A 91 -1.91 -5.60 14.87
N VAL A 92 -2.62 -5.56 15.98
CA VAL A 92 -4.00 -6.07 16.08
C VAL A 92 -4.96 -4.90 16.26
N GLN A 93 -5.84 -4.68 15.29
CA GLN A 93 -6.87 -3.64 15.34
C GLN A 93 -8.12 -4.16 16.06
N ILE A 94 -8.68 -3.36 16.98
CA ILE A 94 -9.84 -3.76 17.78
C ILE A 94 -10.62 -2.54 18.30
N GLY A 95 -11.93 -2.71 18.54
CA GLY A 95 -12.78 -1.73 19.23
C GLY A 95 -12.57 -1.69 20.74
N ASP A 96 -13.24 -0.77 21.43
CA ASP A 96 -13.14 -0.58 22.88
C ASP A 96 -13.69 -1.76 23.68
N GLU A 97 -14.66 -2.51 23.14
CA GLU A 97 -15.39 -3.54 23.89
C GLU A 97 -14.50 -4.72 24.31
N ASN A 98 -13.52 -5.08 23.48
CA ASN A 98 -12.68 -6.26 23.67
C ASN A 98 -11.18 -5.96 23.74
N VAL A 99 -10.75 -4.70 23.63
CA VAL A 99 -9.32 -4.32 23.61
C VAL A 99 -8.52 -4.92 24.76
N HIS A 100 -9.03 -4.89 25.99
CA HIS A 100 -8.32 -5.41 27.15
C HIS A 100 -8.25 -6.95 27.18
N ARG A 101 -9.27 -7.63 26.63
CA ARG A 101 -9.31 -9.10 26.57
C ARG A 101 -8.37 -9.62 25.49
N VAL A 102 -8.37 -8.97 24.32
CA VAL A 102 -7.41 -9.26 23.24
C VAL A 102 -5.99 -8.96 23.70
N ARG A 103 -5.79 -7.86 24.43
CA ARG A 103 -4.49 -7.54 25.01
C ARG A 103 -3.97 -8.65 25.94
N ALA A 104 -4.80 -9.15 26.86
CA ALA A 104 -4.42 -10.25 27.74
C ALA A 104 -4.07 -11.54 26.96
N ALA A 105 -4.82 -11.87 25.91
CA ALA A 105 -4.49 -13.01 25.05
C ALA A 105 -3.16 -12.82 24.30
N MET A 106 -2.84 -11.60 23.88
CA MET A 106 -1.54 -11.29 23.27
C MET A 106 -0.40 -11.37 24.29
N ASP A 107 -0.62 -10.92 25.54
CA ASP A 107 0.37 -11.06 26.62
C ASP A 107 0.68 -12.54 26.90
N GLU A 108 -0.32 -13.42 26.91
CA GLU A 108 -0.13 -14.88 27.06
C GLU A 108 0.70 -15.47 25.90
N VAL A 109 0.41 -15.07 24.66
CA VAL A 109 1.07 -15.65 23.48
C VAL A 109 2.47 -15.10 23.24
N PHE A 110 2.66 -13.78 23.34
CA PHE A 110 3.93 -13.11 23.03
C PHE A 110 4.80 -12.86 24.26
N GLY A 111 4.21 -12.80 25.45
CA GLY A 111 4.85 -12.36 26.68
C GLY A 111 4.68 -10.85 26.90
N GLU A 112 4.36 -10.46 28.14
CA GLU A 112 4.10 -9.07 28.54
C GLU A 112 5.24 -8.11 28.18
N ASP A 113 6.49 -8.57 28.30
CA ASP A 113 7.70 -7.79 27.99
C ASP A 113 7.80 -7.41 26.50
N GLN A 114 7.11 -8.14 25.62
CA GLN A 114 7.15 -7.93 24.17
C GLN A 114 6.15 -6.89 23.67
N PHE A 115 5.31 -6.37 24.56
CA PHE A 115 4.42 -5.26 24.25
C PHE A 115 5.20 -3.98 23.93
N VAL A 116 4.81 -3.30 22.86
CA VAL A 116 5.44 -2.06 22.42
C VAL A 116 4.58 -0.86 22.76
N SER A 117 3.35 -0.79 22.24
CA SER A 117 2.46 0.35 22.46
C SER A 117 1.00 0.01 22.12
N MET A 118 0.07 0.77 22.71
CA MET A 118 -1.34 0.77 22.33
C MET A 118 -1.63 2.11 21.65
N ILE A 119 -2.02 2.02 20.39
CA ILE A 119 -2.24 3.17 19.51
C ILE A 119 -3.73 3.43 19.41
N THR A 120 -4.16 4.65 19.67
CA THR A 120 -5.55 5.08 19.55
C THR A 120 -5.71 5.89 18.26
N PHE A 121 -6.71 5.59 17.44
CA PHE A 121 -7.00 6.37 16.24
C PHE A 121 -8.49 6.70 16.09
N THR A 122 -8.80 7.85 15.49
CA THR A 122 -10.19 8.33 15.34
C THR A 122 -10.86 7.77 14.08
N LYS A 123 -12.01 7.11 14.20
CA LYS A 123 -12.72 6.48 13.06
C LYS A 123 -13.74 7.39 12.36
N THR A 124 -14.35 8.34 13.05
CA THR A 124 -15.41 9.23 12.51
C THR A 124 -15.59 10.46 13.41
N GLU A 125 -16.19 11.54 12.91
CA GLU A 125 -16.71 12.62 13.76
C GLU A 125 -17.95 12.13 14.53
N GLY A 126 -18.08 12.55 15.80
CA GLY A 126 -19.19 12.13 16.65
C GLY A 126 -20.52 12.68 16.16
N LEU A 127 -21.50 11.81 15.90
CA LEU A 127 -22.89 12.20 15.71
C LEU A 127 -23.53 12.59 17.06
N ALA A 128 -24.51 13.50 16.99
CA ALA A 128 -25.17 14.11 18.14
C ALA A 128 -25.68 13.03 19.13
N PRO A 129 -25.31 13.11 20.43
CA PRO A 129 -25.63 12.02 21.34
C PRO A 129 -26.86 12.24 22.24
N ASP A 130 -27.49 11.13 22.62
CA ASP A 130 -28.17 10.94 23.91
C ASP A 130 -27.16 10.67 25.07
N SER A 131 -25.91 10.23 24.77
CA SER A 131 -24.77 10.05 25.71
C SER A 131 -23.38 10.11 25.01
N PHE A 132 -22.27 10.35 25.73
CA PHE A 132 -20.92 10.54 25.17
C PHE A 132 -20.52 9.56 24.03
N SER A 133 -20.29 10.09 22.82
CA SER A 133 -20.05 9.28 21.61
C SER A 133 -18.64 8.67 21.58
N ASN A 134 -18.54 7.37 21.30
CA ASN A 134 -17.26 6.73 21.05
C ASN A 134 -16.79 6.94 19.60
N VAL A 135 -15.64 7.60 19.44
CA VAL A 135 -15.08 8.02 18.14
C VAL A 135 -13.73 7.36 17.82
N THR A 136 -13.27 6.41 18.64
CA THR A 136 -11.92 5.85 18.56
C THR A 136 -11.92 4.33 18.46
N ASP A 137 -10.95 3.80 17.72
CA ASP A 137 -10.55 2.39 17.73
C ASP A 137 -9.08 2.27 18.16
N PHE A 138 -8.64 1.07 18.49
CA PHE A 138 -7.32 0.78 19.04
C PHE A 138 -6.52 -0.18 18.17
N ILE A 139 -5.20 -0.04 18.21
CA ILE A 139 -4.23 -0.97 17.62
C ILE A 139 -3.25 -1.39 18.71
N ILE A 140 -3.20 -2.68 18.98
CA ILE A 140 -2.28 -3.28 19.94
C ILE A 140 -1.03 -3.71 19.18
N TRP A 141 0.12 -3.12 19.53
CA TRP A 141 1.40 -3.42 18.88
C TRP A 141 2.29 -4.28 19.78
N PHE A 142 2.62 -5.48 19.29
CA PHE A 142 3.62 -6.37 19.86
C PHE A 142 4.78 -6.60 18.89
N SER A 143 5.93 -6.89 19.46
CA SER A 143 7.09 -7.40 18.73
C SER A 143 7.27 -8.88 19.03
N LYS A 144 7.98 -9.62 18.17
CA LYS A 144 8.43 -10.97 18.57
C LYS A 144 9.51 -10.90 19.65
N LYS A 145 10.48 -10.01 19.46
CA LYS A 145 11.55 -9.73 20.42
C LYS A 145 11.88 -8.24 20.46
N LYS A 146 11.52 -7.58 21.56
CA LYS A 146 11.64 -6.13 21.75
C LYS A 146 13.08 -5.62 21.68
N SER A 147 14.06 -6.42 22.10
CA SER A 147 15.48 -6.04 22.02
C SER A 147 16.02 -5.96 20.59
N SER A 148 15.36 -6.61 19.62
CA SER A 148 15.71 -6.59 18.20
C SER A 148 14.64 -5.87 17.36
N LEU A 149 13.75 -5.11 18.00
CA LEU A 149 12.64 -4.43 17.34
C LEU A 149 13.14 -3.56 16.20
N LYS A 150 12.62 -3.82 15.00
CA LYS A 150 12.77 -2.93 13.85
C LYS A 150 11.74 -1.80 13.99
N TYR A 151 12.23 -0.59 14.24
CA TYR A 151 11.40 0.60 14.36
C TYR A 151 11.99 1.78 13.59
N ARG A 152 11.14 2.47 12.83
CA ARG A 152 11.40 3.73 12.15
C ARG A 152 10.53 4.80 12.74
N ASP A 153 11.15 5.90 13.14
CA ASP A 153 10.46 7.08 13.62
C ASP A 153 9.84 7.82 12.42
N LEU A 154 8.55 7.59 12.20
CA LEU A 154 7.78 8.35 11.21
C LEU A 154 7.48 9.73 11.77
N LYS A 155 7.70 10.77 10.97
CA LYS A 155 7.56 12.15 11.42
C LYS A 155 6.46 12.86 10.65
N THR A 156 5.72 13.70 11.35
CA THR A 156 4.75 14.60 10.73
C THR A 156 5.39 15.96 10.45
N PRO A 157 5.13 16.56 9.28
CA PRO A 157 5.69 17.86 8.95
C PRO A 157 5.16 18.91 9.94
N LYS A 158 6.06 19.74 10.44
CA LYS A 158 5.69 20.87 11.30
C LYS A 158 5.08 21.98 10.47
N LYS A 159 3.99 22.56 10.96
CA LYS A 159 3.40 23.77 10.41
C LYS A 159 3.45 24.89 11.44
N PRO A 160 3.85 26.11 11.07
CA PRO A 160 3.88 27.25 11.99
C PRO A 160 2.58 27.39 12.77
N GLY A 161 2.67 27.55 14.09
CA GLY A 161 1.51 27.77 14.97
C GLY A 161 0.62 26.55 15.25
N GLN A 162 0.95 25.36 14.73
CA GLN A 162 0.22 24.12 15.02
C GLN A 162 0.86 23.31 16.16
N ALA A 163 0.17 22.27 16.63
CA ALA A 163 0.69 21.37 17.66
C ALA A 163 2.08 20.79 17.26
N GLY A 164 3.05 20.87 18.17
CA GLY A 164 4.45 20.51 17.90
C GLY A 164 5.29 21.60 17.22
N ALA A 165 4.66 22.72 16.83
CA ALA A 165 5.31 23.87 16.20
C ALA A 165 4.68 25.22 16.59
N THR A 166 4.10 25.33 17.78
CA THR A 166 3.44 26.54 18.28
C THR A 166 4.40 27.70 18.52
N GLY A 167 5.69 27.42 18.78
CA GLY A 167 6.74 28.42 18.96
C GLY A 167 7.29 28.99 17.64
N TYR A 168 7.02 28.33 16.50
CA TYR A 168 7.50 28.79 15.19
C TYR A 168 6.63 29.92 14.64
N ILE A 169 6.69 31.08 15.30
CA ILE A 169 5.91 32.28 14.98
C ILE A 169 6.79 33.48 14.66
N LEU A 170 8.11 33.28 14.62
CA LEU A 170 9.08 34.30 14.26
C LEU A 170 9.56 34.06 12.83
N LEU A 171 9.77 35.15 12.09
CA LEU A 171 10.29 35.14 10.74
C LEU A 171 11.67 35.77 10.76
N ASP A 172 12.65 35.07 10.23
CA ASP A 172 14.00 35.59 9.99
C ASP A 172 14.19 35.74 8.50
N ARG A 173 14.74 36.87 8.06
CA ARG A 173 15.08 37.04 6.65
C ARG A 173 16.13 35.99 6.27
N LYS A 174 16.08 35.47 5.05
CA LYS A 174 17.01 34.42 4.58
C LYS A 174 18.49 34.82 4.62
N ASP A 175 18.78 36.12 4.66
CA ASP A 175 20.13 36.67 4.83
C ASP A 175 20.56 36.85 6.30
N ARG A 176 19.71 36.46 7.26
CA ARG A 176 19.92 36.54 8.72
C ARG A 176 20.11 37.96 9.26
N THR A 177 19.63 38.96 8.52
CA THR A 177 19.86 40.38 8.84
C THR A 177 18.79 40.97 9.76
N GLU A 178 17.55 40.50 9.63
CA GLU A 178 16.40 41.02 10.34
C GLU A 178 15.44 39.89 10.67
N TRP A 179 14.84 39.97 11.85
CA TRP A 179 13.75 39.10 12.24
C TRP A 179 12.57 39.91 12.76
N ARG A 180 11.36 39.35 12.62
CA ARG A 180 10.12 39.94 13.12
C ARG A 180 9.14 38.85 13.53
N VAL A 181 8.08 39.25 14.23
CA VAL A 181 6.95 38.36 14.54
C VAL A 181 6.07 38.20 13.29
N ALA A 182 5.64 36.98 13.00
CA ALA A 182 4.69 36.68 11.93
C ALA A 182 3.27 37.16 12.29
N THR A 183 2.53 37.62 11.29
CA THR A 183 1.10 37.90 11.44
C THR A 183 0.29 36.60 11.46
N GLN A 184 -0.95 36.66 11.97
CA GLN A 184 -1.82 35.48 12.02
C GLN A 184 -2.11 34.90 10.64
N ASN A 185 -2.17 35.73 9.59
CA ASN A 185 -2.36 35.28 8.22
C ASN A 185 -1.12 34.58 7.67
N GLU A 186 0.08 35.11 7.95
CA GLU A 186 1.34 34.47 7.56
C GLU A 186 1.51 33.11 8.23
N ILE A 187 1.15 32.99 9.52
CA ILE A 187 1.16 31.72 10.25
C ILE A 187 0.18 30.71 9.62
N LYS A 188 -1.02 31.16 9.23
CA LYS A 188 -2.01 30.31 8.54
C LYS A 188 -1.54 29.85 7.17
N ILE A 189 -0.87 30.71 6.41
CA ILE A 189 -0.28 30.37 5.11
C ILE A 189 0.89 29.40 5.29
N GLY A 190 1.70 29.61 6.33
CA GLY A 190 2.83 28.74 6.69
C GLY A 190 4.10 28.99 5.86
N SER A 191 4.11 29.98 4.98
CA SER A 191 5.27 30.37 4.17
C SER A 191 5.25 31.87 3.86
N VAL A 192 6.42 32.52 3.88
CA VAL A 192 6.59 33.94 3.52
C VAL A 192 7.81 34.08 2.63
N ASP A 193 7.65 34.71 1.47
CA ASP A 193 8.75 34.87 0.51
C ASP A 193 9.92 35.67 1.11
N GLY A 194 11.13 35.11 1.00
CA GLY A 194 12.35 35.72 1.54
C GLY A 194 12.57 35.56 3.05
N PHE A 195 11.68 34.87 3.76
CA PHE A 195 11.77 34.63 5.20
C PHE A 195 11.66 33.14 5.55
N ASP A 196 12.31 32.76 6.65
CA ASP A 196 12.22 31.42 7.24
C ASP A 196 11.56 31.51 8.62
N PHE A 197 10.66 30.58 8.91
CA PHE A 197 10.06 30.48 10.25
C PHE A 197 11.05 29.88 11.24
N PHE A 198 11.14 30.47 12.43
CA PHE A 198 11.94 29.96 13.53
C PHE A 198 11.24 30.11 14.88
N ASP A 199 11.75 29.34 15.83
CA ASP A 199 11.41 29.36 17.25
C ASP A 199 12.66 29.77 18.04
N ASP A 200 12.50 30.67 19.01
CA ASP A 200 13.56 31.10 19.90
C ASP A 200 13.65 30.18 21.13
N GLN A 201 14.81 29.55 21.35
CA GLN A 201 15.00 28.64 22.48
C GLN A 201 16.04 29.16 23.47
N PRO A 202 15.86 28.88 24.77
CA PRO A 202 16.85 29.24 25.79
C PRO A 202 18.22 28.63 25.49
N LEU A 203 19.27 29.45 25.60
CA LEU A 203 20.67 29.02 25.54
C LEU A 203 21.21 28.51 26.88
N ILE A 204 20.33 28.25 27.85
CA ILE A 204 20.68 27.86 29.20
C ILE A 204 20.05 26.51 29.58
N SER A 205 20.83 25.66 30.26
CA SER A 205 20.42 24.32 30.68
C SER A 205 20.35 24.19 32.21
N GLN A 206 19.60 23.19 32.66
CA GLN A 206 19.22 22.97 34.05
C GLN A 206 20.01 21.79 34.64
N ASP A 207 21.33 21.93 34.74
CA ASP A 207 22.17 21.05 35.56
C ASP A 207 23.17 21.92 36.33
N ALA A 208 23.67 21.41 37.45
CA ALA A 208 24.61 22.13 38.31
C ALA A 208 26.06 21.93 37.86
N PRO A 209 26.70 22.94 37.23
CA PRO A 209 28.11 23.16 37.43
C PRO A 209 28.28 24.29 38.46
N ASN A 210 28.93 23.98 39.57
CA ASN A 210 29.33 24.87 40.67
C ASN A 210 30.45 25.86 40.27
N HIS A 211 30.48 26.33 39.02
CA HIS A 211 31.56 27.16 38.49
C HIS A 211 31.04 28.44 37.84
N LYS A 212 31.70 29.57 38.12
CA LYS A 212 31.45 30.85 37.45
C LYS A 212 31.79 30.69 35.96
N GLN A 213 30.80 30.83 35.09
CA GLN A 213 31.02 30.85 33.64
C GLN A 213 31.41 32.25 33.18
N GLU A 214 32.26 32.30 32.16
CA GLU A 214 32.64 33.57 31.53
C GLU A 214 31.44 34.25 30.86
N PRO A 215 31.39 35.59 30.84
CA PRO A 215 30.35 36.32 30.14
C PRO A 215 30.42 36.06 28.64
N PHE A 216 29.26 35.82 28.04
CA PHE A 216 29.13 35.80 26.59
C PHE A 216 28.89 37.23 26.08
N TRP A 217 29.82 37.76 25.30
CA TRP A 217 29.71 39.09 24.71
C TRP A 217 28.97 39.03 23.38
N PHE A 218 27.83 39.71 23.28
CA PHE A 218 27.04 39.78 22.05
C PHE A 218 26.57 41.21 21.80
N LYS A 219 26.87 41.73 20.60
CA LYS A 219 26.58 43.13 20.19
C LYS A 219 27.01 44.17 21.24
N GLY A 220 28.22 44.00 21.78
CA GLY A 220 28.81 44.92 22.76
C GLY A 220 28.26 44.83 24.19
N LYS A 221 27.36 43.87 24.49
CA LYS A 221 26.81 43.66 25.84
C LYS A 221 27.19 42.27 26.40
N PRO A 222 27.56 42.17 27.69
CA PRO A 222 27.83 40.89 28.32
C PRO A 222 26.53 40.22 28.80
N TYR A 223 26.39 38.94 28.50
CA TYR A 223 25.30 38.10 28.99
C TYR A 223 25.83 37.02 29.93
N TYR A 224 25.02 36.70 30.93
CA TYR A 224 25.34 35.69 31.94
C TYR A 224 24.21 34.66 32.01
N PRO A 225 24.53 33.38 32.28
CA PRO A 225 23.51 32.42 32.62
C PRO A 225 22.84 32.82 33.94
N ALA A 226 21.52 32.57 34.05
CA ALA A 226 20.79 32.82 35.28
C ALA A 226 21.36 31.98 36.45
N ALA A 227 21.15 32.42 37.69
CA ALA A 227 21.61 31.69 38.87
C ALA A 227 21.10 30.23 38.86
N GLY A 228 22.01 29.27 39.08
CA GLY A 228 21.71 27.83 39.03
C GLY A 228 21.53 27.26 37.62
N ARG A 229 21.90 28.02 36.58
CA ARG A 229 21.89 27.59 35.18
C ARG A 229 23.29 27.75 34.58
N HIS A 230 23.51 27.13 33.43
CA HIS A 230 24.75 27.23 32.67
C HIS A 230 24.44 27.24 31.17
N TRP A 231 25.38 27.70 30.33
CA TRP A 231 25.21 27.69 28.88
C TRP A 231 25.05 26.27 28.33
N SER A 232 24.05 26.05 27.46
CA SER A 232 23.74 24.75 26.84
C SER A 232 24.88 24.20 25.95
N THR A 233 25.86 25.04 25.58
CA THR A 233 27.07 24.65 24.85
C THR A 233 28.20 24.13 25.76
N GLY A 234 28.01 24.15 27.08
CA GLY A 234 29.04 23.84 28.08
C GLY A 234 29.80 25.08 28.58
N GLN A 235 31.02 24.88 29.08
CA GLN A 235 31.86 25.97 29.64
C GLN A 235 32.58 26.80 28.56
N ASP A 236 32.69 26.28 27.34
CA ASP A 236 33.42 26.92 26.25
C ASP A 236 32.56 28.00 25.56
N VAL A 237 32.87 29.27 25.84
CA VAL A 237 32.18 30.43 25.26
C VAL A 237 32.48 30.59 23.77
N SER A 238 33.57 30.02 23.23
CA SER A 238 33.86 30.08 21.78
C SER A 238 32.75 29.44 20.95
N LYS A 239 32.05 28.44 21.52
CA LYS A 239 30.88 27.81 20.91
C LYS A 239 29.70 28.75 20.75
N LEU A 240 29.49 29.67 21.70
CA LEU A 240 28.46 30.70 21.61
C LEU A 240 28.85 31.77 20.59
N ILE A 241 30.15 32.10 20.49
CA ILE A 241 30.66 32.99 19.45
C ILE A 241 30.44 32.39 18.06
N ARG A 242 30.69 31.10 17.85
CA ARG A 242 30.35 30.40 16.59
C ARG A 242 28.86 30.53 16.24
N LEU A 243 27.97 30.35 17.21
CA LEU A 243 26.53 30.51 17.00
C LEU A 243 26.17 31.96 16.63
N ALA A 244 26.83 32.95 17.25
CA ALA A 244 26.66 34.36 16.89
C ALA A 244 27.15 34.65 15.46
N ASN A 245 28.34 34.15 15.11
CA ASN A 245 28.95 34.27 13.79
C ASN A 245 28.08 33.65 12.69
N ALA A 246 27.39 32.55 13.01
CA ALA A 246 26.42 31.90 12.14
C ALA A 246 25.07 32.62 12.04
N GLY A 247 24.84 33.71 12.77
CA GLY A 247 23.56 34.43 12.76
C GLY A 247 22.42 33.71 13.51
N ARG A 248 22.77 32.74 14.37
CA ARG A 248 21.82 31.85 15.07
C ARG A 248 21.44 32.31 16.48
N ILE A 249 21.83 33.53 16.86
CA ILE A 249 21.49 34.12 18.18
C ILE A 249 20.62 35.35 17.98
N ILE A 250 19.56 35.45 18.79
CA ILE A 250 18.77 36.67 18.97
C ILE A 250 18.90 37.21 20.39
N GLN A 251 18.59 38.50 20.52
CA GLN A 251 18.45 39.16 21.80
C GLN A 251 16.95 39.37 22.09
N ARG A 252 16.50 38.90 23.26
CA ARG A 252 15.15 39.10 23.82
C ARG A 252 15.28 39.87 25.13
N GLY A 253 15.17 41.19 25.06
CA GLY A 253 15.39 42.06 26.22
C GLY A 253 16.81 41.90 26.77
N GLU A 254 16.93 41.36 27.99
CA GLU A 254 18.19 41.08 28.67
C GLU A 254 18.70 39.64 28.48
N ARG A 255 18.04 38.84 27.65
CA ARG A 255 18.41 37.44 27.39
C ARG A 255 18.89 37.24 25.96
N VAL A 256 19.69 36.21 25.77
CA VAL A 256 20.08 35.69 24.45
C VAL A 256 19.47 34.31 24.26
N GLU A 257 18.94 34.11 23.06
CA GLU A 257 18.24 32.87 22.68
C GLU A 257 18.73 32.42 21.32
N TRP A 258 18.61 31.12 21.07
CA TRP A 258 19.03 30.47 19.85
C TRP A 258 17.87 30.39 18.85
N LYS A 259 18.16 30.63 17.56
CA LYS A 259 17.20 30.48 16.47
C LYS A 259 17.15 29.04 15.97
N ARG A 260 15.99 28.38 16.11
CA ARG A 260 15.73 27.07 15.51
C ARG A 260 14.76 27.18 14.34
N TYR A 261 15.20 26.91 13.12
CA TYR A 261 14.31 26.99 11.94
C TYR A 261 13.42 25.76 11.81
N ILE A 262 12.24 25.94 11.21
CA ILE A 262 11.25 24.87 11.05
C ILE A 262 11.70 23.82 10.03
N ASP A 263 12.32 24.26 8.94
CA ASP A 263 12.76 23.41 7.82
C ASP A 263 14.05 22.62 8.13
N GLU A 264 14.72 22.95 9.24
CA GLU A 264 15.93 22.28 9.72
C GLU A 264 15.65 21.25 10.82
N VAL A 265 14.37 20.87 10.96
CA VAL A 265 13.92 19.84 11.89
C VAL A 265 13.01 18.90 11.11
N ALA A 266 13.31 17.61 11.13
CA ALA A 266 12.61 16.59 10.34
C ALA A 266 11.13 16.34 10.73
N GLY A 267 10.50 17.25 11.47
CA GLY A 267 9.12 17.14 11.91
C GLY A 267 8.95 16.75 13.37
N THR A 268 7.74 16.37 13.74
CA THR A 268 7.39 15.85 15.06
C THR A 268 7.25 14.33 14.98
N PRO A 269 7.93 13.55 15.85
CA PRO A 269 7.74 12.11 15.95
C PRO A 269 6.28 11.73 16.10
N LEU A 270 5.86 10.67 15.42
CA LEU A 270 4.52 10.15 15.55
C LEU A 270 4.35 9.48 16.93
N ASN A 271 3.35 9.92 17.69
CA ASN A 271 3.01 9.31 18.98
C ASN A 271 1.92 8.23 18.81
N ASN A 272 1.41 7.70 19.92
CA ASN A 272 0.38 6.67 19.94
C ASN A 272 -1.07 7.21 19.83
N VAL A 273 -1.27 8.49 19.48
CA VAL A 273 -2.59 9.11 19.31
C VAL A 273 -2.72 9.68 17.91
N TRP A 274 -3.50 9.00 17.07
CA TRP A 274 -3.65 9.33 15.64
C TRP A 274 -5.01 9.98 15.37
N LEU A 275 -5.03 11.31 15.40
CA LEU A 275 -6.21 12.12 15.12
C LEU A 275 -6.40 12.35 13.61
N GLY A 276 -7.63 12.63 13.19
CA GLY A 276 -7.97 13.00 11.81
C GLY A 276 -8.01 11.84 10.81
N MET A 277 -7.99 10.60 11.30
CA MET A 277 -8.05 9.40 10.46
C MET A 277 -9.47 9.13 9.90
N GLY A 278 -10.51 9.70 10.51
CA GLY A 278 -11.92 9.47 10.16
C GLY A 278 -12.47 10.39 9.06
N ASP A 279 -12.01 11.64 8.97
CA ASP A 279 -12.53 12.67 8.03
C ASP A 279 -12.32 12.31 6.56
N ARG A 280 -11.32 11.47 6.28
CA ARG A 280 -11.02 11.03 4.92
C ARG A 280 -11.92 9.90 4.43
N GLY A 281 -12.85 9.40 5.25
CA GLY A 281 -13.94 8.53 4.77
C GLY A 281 -14.91 9.24 3.82
N PHE A 282 -15.02 10.58 3.89
CA PHE A 282 -15.85 11.41 3.02
C PHE A 282 -15.08 12.08 1.87
N THR A 283 -13.77 12.28 2.00
CA THR A 283 -12.91 12.99 1.02
C THR A 283 -11.76 12.17 0.41
N GLY A 284 -11.52 10.94 0.89
CA GLY A 284 -10.56 9.98 0.34
C GLY A 284 -11.19 9.00 -0.65
N ASP A 285 -10.43 8.00 -1.09
CA ASP A 285 -10.92 6.95 -1.98
C ASP A 285 -12.22 6.33 -1.43
N LYS A 286 -13.27 6.31 -2.27
CA LYS A 286 -14.55 5.67 -1.92
C LYS A 286 -14.26 4.26 -1.39
N LYS A 287 -14.69 3.98 -0.15
CA LYS A 287 -14.66 2.63 0.41
C LYS A 287 -15.22 1.62 -0.62
N VAL A 288 -14.58 0.49 -0.81
CA VAL A 288 -15.01 -0.55 -1.76
C VAL A 288 -15.80 -1.65 -1.04
N TYR A 289 -15.67 -1.72 0.30
CA TYR A 289 -16.29 -2.73 1.17
C TYR A 289 -16.94 -2.08 2.40
N VAL A 290 -17.87 -2.80 3.05
CA VAL A 290 -18.67 -2.26 4.19
C VAL A 290 -17.78 -1.94 5.40
N VAL A 291 -16.83 -2.82 5.74
CA VAL A 291 -15.82 -2.61 6.79
C VAL A 291 -14.44 -2.53 6.14
N GLN A 292 -13.95 -1.31 5.90
CA GLN A 292 -12.64 -1.09 5.29
C GLN A 292 -11.81 -0.15 6.16
N THR A 293 -10.69 -0.68 6.63
CA THR A 293 -9.66 0.08 7.35
C THR A 293 -8.99 1.12 6.43
N ALA A 294 -8.69 2.29 6.99
CA ALA A 294 -8.07 3.39 6.27
C ALA A 294 -6.63 3.02 5.84
N PRO A 295 -6.24 3.19 4.55
CA PRO A 295 -4.91 2.81 4.07
C PRO A 295 -3.76 3.46 4.85
N GLU A 296 -3.94 4.69 5.34
CA GLU A 296 -2.91 5.42 6.07
C GLU A 296 -2.55 4.78 7.42
N VAL A 297 -3.53 4.19 8.11
CA VAL A 297 -3.33 3.51 9.39
C VAL A 297 -2.40 2.30 9.18
N ILE A 298 -2.71 1.48 8.18
CA ILE A 298 -1.90 0.33 7.79
C ILE A 298 -0.53 0.78 7.28
N GLN A 299 -0.48 1.83 6.46
CA GLN A 299 0.77 2.40 5.95
C GLN A 299 1.69 2.81 7.10
N ARG A 300 1.20 3.52 8.11
CA ARG A 300 2.02 3.92 9.27
C ARG A 300 2.57 2.70 10.00
N CYS A 301 1.72 1.73 10.33
CA CYS A 301 2.16 0.48 10.98
C CYS A 301 3.25 -0.23 10.17
N MET A 302 3.04 -0.36 8.86
CA MET A 302 3.94 -1.06 7.96
C MET A 302 5.28 -0.32 7.77
N LEU A 303 5.25 0.99 7.54
CA LEU A 303 6.47 1.78 7.32
C LEU A 303 7.32 1.89 8.60
N MET A 304 6.71 1.82 9.79
CA MET A 304 7.45 1.79 11.06
C MET A 304 8.32 0.52 11.20
N CYS A 305 7.94 -0.61 10.60
CA CYS A 305 8.59 -1.90 10.90
C CYS A 305 9.09 -2.71 9.69
N THR A 306 8.93 -2.21 8.46
CA THR A 306 9.30 -2.95 7.22
C THR A 306 10.15 -2.14 6.25
N ASP A 307 11.04 -2.83 5.55
CA ASP A 307 11.74 -2.37 4.35
C ASP A 307 11.04 -2.80 3.05
N PRO A 308 11.28 -2.10 1.93
CA PRO A 308 10.93 -2.63 0.62
C PRO A 308 11.50 -4.05 0.42
N GLY A 309 10.66 -4.97 -0.07
CA GLY A 309 10.97 -6.38 -0.22
C GLY A 309 10.70 -7.27 1.01
N ASP A 310 10.43 -6.70 2.18
CA ASP A 310 10.00 -7.46 3.36
C ASP A 310 8.61 -8.07 3.15
N LEU A 311 8.33 -9.17 3.87
CA LEU A 311 7.05 -9.89 3.80
C LEU A 311 6.06 -9.39 4.85
N VAL A 312 4.88 -8.98 4.38
CA VAL A 312 3.72 -8.60 5.18
C VAL A 312 2.66 -9.69 5.12
N LEU A 313 2.04 -10.02 6.25
CA LEU A 313 0.92 -10.95 6.32
C LEU A 313 -0.32 -10.23 6.87
N ASP A 314 -1.46 -10.49 6.23
CA ASP A 314 -2.78 -10.12 6.73
C ASP A 314 -3.67 -11.37 6.78
N PRO A 315 -3.97 -11.89 7.98
CA PRO A 315 -4.75 -13.10 8.14
C PRO A 315 -6.26 -12.90 8.00
N THR A 316 -6.73 -11.67 7.80
CA THR A 316 -8.15 -11.29 7.65
C THR A 316 -8.28 -10.16 6.63
N CYS A 317 -8.11 -10.49 5.35
CA CYS A 317 -7.87 -9.50 4.30
C CYS A 317 -9.04 -8.55 4.05
N GLY A 318 -10.28 -9.02 4.21
CA GLY A 318 -11.47 -8.30 3.80
C GLY A 318 -11.33 -7.79 2.36
N SER A 319 -11.39 -6.47 2.18
CA SER A 319 -11.23 -5.79 0.88
C SER A 319 -9.79 -5.72 0.32
N GLY A 320 -8.81 -6.34 0.98
CA GLY A 320 -7.42 -6.37 0.53
C GLY A 320 -6.66 -5.06 0.74
N THR A 321 -7.00 -4.25 1.75
CA THR A 321 -6.31 -2.96 2.00
C THR A 321 -4.84 -3.17 2.33
N THR A 322 -4.49 -4.15 3.17
CA THR A 322 -3.10 -4.41 3.56
C THR A 322 -2.25 -4.84 2.38
N ALA A 323 -2.76 -5.73 1.53
CA ALA A 323 -2.09 -6.14 0.29
C ALA A 323 -1.87 -4.95 -0.66
N ASN A 324 -2.89 -4.10 -0.83
CA ASN A 324 -2.79 -2.89 -1.66
C ASN A 324 -1.70 -1.92 -1.14
N VAL A 325 -1.66 -1.67 0.18
CA VAL A 325 -0.63 -0.82 0.80
C VAL A 325 0.75 -1.46 0.69
N ALA A 326 0.89 -2.76 0.97
CA ALA A 326 2.15 -3.47 0.84
C ALA A 326 2.68 -3.39 -0.60
N GLU A 327 1.81 -3.64 -1.59
CA GLU A 327 2.14 -3.54 -3.01
C GLU A 327 2.59 -2.12 -3.34
N GLN A 328 1.84 -1.08 -2.95
CA GLN A 328 2.21 0.33 -3.16
C GLN A 328 3.60 0.65 -2.64
N TRP A 329 3.95 0.13 -1.47
CA TRP A 329 5.22 0.39 -0.83
C TRP A 329 6.31 -0.62 -1.23
N GLY A 330 6.06 -1.52 -2.18
CA GLY A 330 7.06 -2.47 -2.68
C GLY A 330 7.44 -3.55 -1.68
N ARG A 331 6.52 -3.91 -0.79
CA ARG A 331 6.63 -5.06 0.13
C ARG A 331 5.98 -6.28 -0.52
N ARG A 332 6.49 -7.46 -0.19
CA ARG A 332 5.81 -8.72 -0.53
C ARG A 332 4.66 -8.90 0.44
N TRP A 333 3.57 -9.51 0.00
CA TRP A 333 2.40 -9.72 0.85
C TRP A 333 1.81 -11.11 0.71
N VAL A 334 1.18 -11.58 1.79
CA VAL A 334 0.26 -12.71 1.81
C VAL A 334 -0.99 -12.23 2.53
N THR A 335 -2.15 -12.50 1.94
CA THR A 335 -3.43 -12.09 2.51
C THR A 335 -4.40 -13.26 2.48
N ILE A 336 -5.18 -13.44 3.54
CA ILE A 336 -6.00 -14.63 3.77
C ILE A 336 -7.38 -14.17 4.21
N ASP A 337 -8.42 -14.84 3.72
CA ASP A 337 -9.78 -14.68 4.22
C ASP A 337 -10.55 -15.99 4.06
N THR A 338 -11.53 -16.22 4.93
CA THR A 338 -12.47 -17.34 4.80
C THR A 338 -13.58 -17.03 3.81
N SER A 339 -13.88 -15.76 3.56
CA SER A 339 -14.93 -15.31 2.64
C SER A 339 -14.42 -15.25 1.20
N ARG A 340 -15.07 -16.01 0.32
CA ARG A 340 -14.81 -15.95 -1.13
C ARG A 340 -15.13 -14.56 -1.71
N VAL A 341 -16.12 -13.86 -1.16
CA VAL A 341 -16.48 -12.49 -1.58
C VAL A 341 -15.35 -11.52 -1.25
N ALA A 342 -14.77 -11.61 -0.04
CA ALA A 342 -13.63 -10.79 0.37
C ALA A 342 -12.43 -11.03 -0.57
N LEU A 343 -12.09 -12.29 -0.83
CA LEU A 343 -11.01 -12.66 -1.75
C LEU A 343 -11.25 -12.16 -3.18
N ALA A 344 -12.49 -12.26 -3.70
CA ALA A 344 -12.83 -11.75 -5.03
C ALA A 344 -12.70 -10.23 -5.13
N LEU A 345 -13.13 -9.49 -4.10
CA LEU A 345 -13.00 -8.03 -4.03
C LEU A 345 -11.55 -7.59 -3.88
N ALA A 346 -10.78 -8.24 -3.00
CA ALA A 346 -9.36 -8.01 -2.84
C ALA A 346 -8.61 -8.22 -4.16
N ARG A 347 -8.88 -9.36 -4.84
CA ARG A 347 -8.32 -9.66 -6.17
C ARG A 347 -8.64 -8.57 -7.19
N ALA A 348 -9.92 -8.20 -7.34
CA ALA A 348 -10.34 -7.18 -8.29
C ALA A 348 -9.69 -5.81 -7.99
N ARG A 349 -9.60 -5.44 -6.70
CA ARG A 349 -8.98 -4.20 -6.26
C ARG A 349 -7.49 -4.14 -6.59
N ILE A 350 -6.75 -5.21 -6.31
CA ILE A 350 -5.31 -5.28 -6.56
C ILE A 350 -5.04 -5.30 -8.07
N MET A 351 -5.80 -6.08 -8.84
CA MET A 351 -5.66 -6.11 -10.31
C MET A 351 -5.99 -4.77 -10.98
N GLY A 352 -6.96 -4.02 -10.43
CA GLY A 352 -7.36 -2.73 -10.97
C GLY A 352 -6.50 -1.55 -10.49
N ALA A 353 -5.62 -1.75 -9.51
CA ALA A 353 -4.84 -0.67 -8.90
C ALA A 353 -3.67 -0.23 -9.78
N ARG A 354 -3.37 1.07 -9.73
CA ARG A 354 -2.14 1.65 -10.24
C ARG A 354 -1.35 2.23 -9.09
N TYR A 355 -0.06 2.01 -9.14
CA TYR A 355 0.88 2.42 -8.13
C TYR A 355 1.86 3.44 -8.70
N PRO A 356 2.27 4.43 -7.89
CA PRO A 356 3.45 5.21 -8.21
C PRO A 356 4.67 4.26 -8.35
N PHE A 357 5.54 4.58 -9.30
CA PHE A 357 6.84 3.96 -9.40
C PHE A 357 7.85 4.82 -8.63
N TYR A 358 8.43 4.30 -7.57
CA TYR A 358 9.44 5.02 -6.78
C TYR A 358 10.83 4.77 -7.36
N LEU A 359 11.70 5.80 -7.31
CA LEU A 359 13.11 5.64 -7.68
C LEU A 359 13.79 4.69 -6.70
N LEU A 360 14.27 3.55 -7.21
CA LEU A 360 15.05 2.59 -6.45
C LEU A 360 16.44 3.16 -6.19
N ALA A 361 16.99 2.93 -5.00
CA ALA A 361 18.37 3.35 -4.71
C ALA A 361 19.39 2.61 -5.60
N ASP A 362 19.09 1.36 -5.98
CA ASP A 362 19.92 0.48 -6.80
C ASP A 362 19.60 0.59 -8.31
N THR A 363 19.45 1.81 -8.83
CA THR A 363 19.38 2.10 -10.27
C THR A 363 20.23 3.31 -10.62
N ILE A 364 20.60 3.47 -11.90
CA ILE A 364 21.40 4.61 -12.35
C ILE A 364 20.66 5.93 -12.06
N GLU A 365 19.35 6.00 -12.35
CA GLU A 365 18.57 7.21 -12.02
C GLU A 365 18.50 7.44 -10.51
N GLY A 366 18.42 6.37 -9.72
CA GLY A 366 18.49 6.41 -8.26
C GLY A 366 19.80 7.00 -7.76
N GLN A 367 20.94 6.50 -8.24
CA GLN A 367 22.27 6.98 -7.86
C GLN A 367 22.50 8.45 -8.27
N ILE A 368 21.98 8.88 -9.42
CA ILE A 368 22.01 10.29 -9.85
C ILE A 368 21.17 11.13 -8.91
N LYS A 369 19.92 10.72 -8.65
CA LYS A 369 19.00 11.47 -7.77
C LYS A 369 19.54 11.56 -6.34
N GLU A 370 20.12 10.48 -5.85
CA GLU A 370 20.80 10.40 -4.57
C GLU A 370 21.94 11.43 -4.50
N GLY A 371 22.81 11.49 -5.52
CA GLY A 371 23.87 12.50 -5.63
C GLY A 371 23.35 13.94 -5.69
N GLU A 372 22.22 14.19 -6.38
CA GLU A 372 21.57 15.51 -6.38
C GLU A 372 21.09 15.91 -4.99
N VAL A 373 20.47 14.98 -4.25
CA VAL A 373 19.90 15.23 -2.91
C VAL A 373 21.02 15.45 -1.89
N THR A 374 22.10 14.67 -1.95
CA THR A 374 23.26 14.80 -1.07
C THR A 374 24.24 15.89 -1.50
N ARG A 375 24.06 16.46 -2.71
CA ARG A 375 25.01 17.38 -3.36
C ARG A 375 26.42 16.78 -3.51
N THR A 376 26.50 15.47 -3.72
CA THR A 376 27.75 14.74 -3.97
C THR A 376 27.78 14.19 -5.38
N ALA A 377 28.96 13.78 -5.86
CA ALA A 377 29.02 13.02 -7.11
C ALA A 377 28.15 11.76 -7.00
N PRO A 378 27.38 11.41 -8.05
CA PRO A 378 26.63 10.16 -8.11
C PRO A 378 27.55 8.95 -7.90
N SER A 379 27.01 7.91 -7.27
CA SER A 379 27.70 6.62 -7.17
C SER A 379 27.97 6.04 -8.56
N THR A 380 29.06 5.30 -8.70
CA THR A 380 29.44 4.57 -9.92
C THR A 380 29.39 3.06 -9.74
N GLN A 381 28.81 2.59 -8.63
CA GLN A 381 28.67 1.17 -8.36
C GLN A 381 27.70 0.51 -9.36
N PRO A 382 27.99 -0.72 -9.83
CA PRO A 382 27.07 -1.46 -10.70
C PRO A 382 25.71 -1.68 -10.03
N THR A 383 24.63 -1.40 -10.76
CA THR A 383 23.25 -1.50 -10.26
C THR A 383 22.58 -2.80 -10.69
N GLN A 384 21.77 -3.40 -9.83
CA GLN A 384 21.03 -4.65 -10.12
C GLN A 384 19.51 -4.49 -10.05
N GLY A 385 18.99 -3.29 -9.74
CA GLY A 385 17.55 -3.07 -9.55
C GLY A 385 16.98 -3.75 -8.31
N ASN A 386 17.81 -4.00 -7.29
CA ASN A 386 17.39 -4.72 -6.10
C ASN A 386 16.56 -3.85 -5.15
N ILE A 387 15.26 -4.13 -5.07
CA ILE A 387 14.32 -3.41 -4.20
C ILE A 387 14.71 -3.42 -2.72
N ARG A 388 15.46 -4.43 -2.26
CA ARG A 388 15.90 -4.52 -0.86
C ARG A 388 16.91 -3.44 -0.47
N GLN A 389 17.54 -2.77 -1.44
CA GLN A 389 18.35 -1.58 -1.19
C GLN A 389 17.52 -0.32 -0.91
N GLY A 390 16.19 -0.42 -1.06
CA GLY A 390 15.25 0.64 -0.76
C GLY A 390 15.02 1.63 -1.90
N PHE A 391 14.38 2.74 -1.56
CA PHE A 391 14.10 3.85 -2.46
C PHE A 391 15.03 5.02 -2.18
N VAL A 392 15.07 5.98 -3.10
CA VAL A 392 15.62 7.31 -2.83
C VAL A 392 14.54 8.11 -2.08
N TYR A 393 14.82 8.52 -0.85
CA TYR A 393 13.89 9.24 0.02
C TYR A 393 14.26 10.72 0.15
N GLU A 394 13.25 11.55 0.41
CA GLU A 394 13.45 12.91 0.88
C GLU A 394 14.19 12.88 2.24
N ARG A 395 15.08 13.86 2.44
CA ARG A 395 15.88 14.00 3.66
C ARG A 395 15.74 15.39 4.21
N VAL A 396 15.64 15.49 5.52
CA VAL A 396 15.66 16.77 6.23
C VAL A 396 16.93 16.86 7.05
N PRO A 397 17.72 17.94 6.91
CA PRO A 397 18.87 18.15 7.78
C PRO A 397 18.38 18.36 9.21
N HIS A 398 18.96 17.64 10.16
CA HIS A 398 18.71 17.77 11.59
C HIS A 398 19.76 18.70 12.20
N ILE A 399 19.55 20.01 12.07
CA ILE A 399 20.50 21.01 12.59
C ILE A 399 20.22 21.24 14.06
N THR A 400 21.21 20.91 14.89
CA THR A 400 21.15 21.09 16.34
C THR A 400 22.11 22.20 16.77
N LEU A 401 21.87 22.74 17.95
CA LEU A 401 22.81 23.66 18.60
C LEU A 401 24.21 23.04 18.69
N LYS A 402 24.30 21.72 18.94
CA LYS A 402 25.56 20.98 19.01
C LYS A 402 26.27 20.88 17.66
N SER A 403 25.57 20.69 16.55
CA SER A 403 26.20 20.55 15.22
C SER A 403 26.87 21.85 14.77
N ILE A 404 26.26 22.99 15.06
CA ILE A 404 26.84 24.31 14.73
C ILE A 404 27.95 24.69 15.71
N ALA A 405 27.72 24.51 17.01
CA ALA A 405 28.70 24.86 18.04
C ALA A 405 30.05 24.16 17.88
N ASN A 406 30.08 22.96 17.30
CA ASN A 406 31.32 22.19 17.07
C ASN A 406 31.85 22.31 15.63
N ASN A 407 31.24 23.12 14.76
CA ASN A 407 31.71 23.30 13.39
C ASN A 407 32.80 24.39 13.32
N ALA A 408 34.07 23.99 13.39
CA ALA A 408 35.21 24.90 13.31
C ALA A 408 35.38 25.60 11.94
N GLU A 409 34.76 25.11 10.85
CA GLU A 409 34.81 25.81 9.56
C GLU A 409 34.11 27.16 9.60
N ILE A 410 33.15 27.34 10.51
CA ILE A 410 32.46 28.63 10.68
C ILE A 410 33.46 29.71 11.06
N ASP A 411 34.43 29.39 11.94
CA ASP A 411 35.47 30.33 12.35
C ASP A 411 36.35 30.72 11.16
N VAL A 412 36.80 29.73 10.37
CA VAL A 412 37.64 29.95 9.19
C VAL A 412 36.92 30.79 8.13
N ILE A 413 35.66 30.47 7.83
CA ILE A 413 34.84 31.24 6.87
C ILE A 413 34.64 32.66 7.39
N TRP A 414 34.33 32.80 8.68
CA TRP A 414 34.09 34.11 9.29
C TRP A 414 35.35 34.99 9.22
N GLU A 415 36.51 34.47 9.62
CA GLU A 415 37.79 35.19 9.57
C GLU A 415 38.18 35.60 8.15
N LYS A 416 38.04 34.69 7.18
CA LYS A 416 38.26 34.95 5.75
C LYS A 416 37.46 36.14 5.24
N TRP A 417 36.16 36.18 5.56
CA TRP A 417 35.29 37.27 5.13
C TRP A 417 35.48 38.54 5.95
N GLN A 418 35.91 38.44 7.21
CA GLN A 418 36.18 39.61 8.04
C GLN A 418 37.32 40.46 7.48
N ALA A 419 38.34 39.82 6.89
CA ALA A 419 39.43 40.51 6.19
C ALA A 419 38.94 41.39 5.02
N THR A 420 37.77 41.10 4.44
CA THR A 420 37.14 41.88 3.36
C THR A 420 36.11 42.88 3.90
N LEU A 421 35.33 42.49 4.90
CA LEU A 421 34.25 43.32 5.46
C LEU A 421 34.75 44.48 6.30
N GLU A 422 35.84 44.29 7.04
CA GLU A 422 36.38 45.30 7.95
C GLU A 422 36.86 46.56 7.20
N PRO A 423 37.67 46.46 6.13
CA PRO A 423 38.07 47.63 5.34
C PRO A 423 36.89 48.33 4.64
N LEU A 424 35.88 47.57 4.20
CA LEU A 424 34.66 48.14 3.59
C LEU A 424 33.84 48.93 4.63
N ARG A 425 33.74 48.41 5.86
CA ARG A 425 33.07 49.07 6.98
C ARG A 425 33.78 50.37 7.35
N GLU A 426 35.12 50.36 7.45
CA GLU A 426 35.90 51.56 7.74
C GLU A 426 35.72 52.65 6.67
N LYS A 427 35.73 52.27 5.39
CA LYS A 427 35.44 53.20 4.27
C LYS A 427 34.03 53.77 4.36
N LEU A 428 33.03 52.94 4.64
CA LEU A 428 31.65 53.38 4.79
C LEU A 428 31.47 54.34 5.98
N ASN A 429 32.08 53.99 7.12
CA ASN A 429 32.09 54.81 8.33
C ASN A 429 32.75 56.18 8.08
N ALA A 430 33.90 56.20 7.40
CA ALA A 430 34.57 57.43 7.01
C ALA A 430 33.73 58.28 6.06
N ALA A 431 33.06 57.66 5.08
CA ALA A 431 32.22 58.37 4.11
C ALA A 431 30.96 58.98 4.74
N ARG A 432 30.41 58.35 5.78
CA ARG A 432 29.23 58.83 6.52
C ARG A 432 29.55 59.71 7.73
N GLY A 433 30.81 59.72 8.20
CA GLY A 433 31.20 60.39 9.44
C GLY A 433 30.63 59.71 10.70
N VAL A 434 30.47 58.38 10.66
CA VAL A 434 29.91 57.56 11.75
C VAL A 434 30.92 56.50 12.20
N SER A 435 30.65 55.81 13.30
CA SER A 435 31.52 54.76 13.87
C SER A 435 30.77 53.46 14.12
N TRP A 436 29.98 53.02 13.12
CA TRP A 436 29.11 51.85 13.26
C TRP A 436 29.89 50.56 13.44
N GLN A 437 29.42 49.75 14.39
CA GLN A 437 29.73 48.33 14.49
C GLN A 437 29.04 47.51 13.41
N GLU A 438 29.51 46.27 13.15
CA GLU A 438 28.97 45.41 12.09
C GLU A 438 27.44 45.28 12.19
N TRP A 439 26.92 45.15 13.42
CA TRP A 439 25.48 45.00 13.71
C TRP A 439 24.70 46.33 13.71
N GLU A 440 25.36 47.46 13.51
CA GLU A 440 24.75 48.81 13.49
C GLU A 440 24.58 49.37 12.07
N VAL A 441 25.22 48.74 11.07
CA VAL A 441 25.07 49.15 9.66
C VAL A 441 23.61 48.95 9.23
N PRO A 442 22.90 50.01 8.79
CA PRO A 442 21.50 49.92 8.36
C PRO A 442 21.31 48.96 7.18
N ARG A 443 20.14 48.33 7.06
CA ARG A 443 19.87 47.38 5.97
C ARG A 443 19.67 48.03 4.60
N GLU A 444 19.01 49.18 4.59
CA GLU A 444 18.77 50.01 3.41
C GLU A 444 19.67 51.24 3.48
N ALA A 445 20.17 51.70 2.33
CA ALA A 445 21.01 52.90 2.23
C ALA A 445 20.14 54.16 2.25
N GLU A 446 19.37 54.34 3.32
CA GLU A 446 18.38 55.40 3.46
C GLU A 446 18.42 55.98 4.88
N ASP A 447 18.24 57.29 5.00
CA ASP A 447 18.09 58.01 6.26
C ASP A 447 16.60 58.23 6.55
N ALA A 448 16.11 57.68 7.66
CA ALA A 448 14.72 57.85 8.05
C ALA A 448 14.42 59.30 8.45
N TRP A 449 13.26 59.82 8.03
CA TRP A 449 12.79 61.14 8.49
C TRP A 449 12.56 61.15 10.01
N ASP A 450 12.44 62.33 10.61
CA ASP A 450 12.10 62.42 12.03
C ASP A 450 10.71 61.82 12.33
N LYS A 451 10.52 61.34 13.57
CA LYS A 451 9.28 60.64 13.97
C LYS A 451 8.02 61.49 13.80
N ALA A 452 8.10 62.82 13.97
CA ALA A 452 6.94 63.69 13.82
C ALA A 452 6.51 63.74 12.35
N THR A 453 7.47 63.91 11.44
CA THR A 453 7.22 63.90 10.00
C THR A 453 6.74 62.53 9.49
N GLN A 454 7.28 61.42 10.02
CA GLN A 454 6.78 60.07 9.70
C GLN A 454 5.31 59.87 10.09
N THR A 455 4.90 60.41 11.24
CA THR A 455 3.50 60.32 11.71
C THR A 455 2.55 61.02 10.75
N ILE A 456 2.95 62.20 10.26
CA ILE A 456 2.19 62.96 9.27
C ILE A 456 2.14 62.20 7.93
N PHE A 457 3.26 61.59 7.50
CA PHE A 457 3.31 60.77 6.29
C PHE A 457 2.34 59.57 6.36
N HIS A 458 2.31 58.84 7.48
CA HIS A 458 1.40 57.72 7.64
C HIS A 458 -0.07 58.14 7.68
N ALA A 459 -0.38 59.33 8.22
CA ALA A 459 -1.73 59.88 8.16
C ALA A 459 -2.18 60.14 6.70
N ILE A 460 -1.29 60.68 5.86
CA ILE A 460 -1.56 60.84 4.41
C ILE A 460 -1.84 59.48 3.75
N LYS A 461 -1.01 58.46 4.02
CA LYS A 461 -1.19 57.12 3.44
C LYS A 461 -2.48 56.44 3.91
N ALA A 462 -2.87 56.60 5.18
CA ALA A 462 -4.14 56.09 5.69
C ALA A 462 -5.35 56.72 4.97
N GLU A 463 -5.33 58.03 4.76
CA GLU A 463 -6.37 58.75 4.01
C GLU A 463 -6.42 58.32 2.53
N GLN A 464 -5.27 58.05 1.90
CA GLN A 464 -5.22 57.53 0.51
C GLN A 464 -5.84 56.13 0.36
N ILE A 465 -5.84 55.30 1.41
CA ILE A 465 -6.44 53.96 1.41
C ILE A 465 -7.98 54.03 1.47
N LEU A 466 -8.54 55.04 2.16
CA LEU A 466 -9.98 55.18 2.37
C LEU A 466 -10.78 55.54 1.10
N LYS A 467 -10.11 55.95 0.01
CA LYS A 467 -10.63 56.26 -1.34
C LYS A 467 -11.91 57.11 -1.39
N LYS A 468 -13.08 56.57 -1.04
CA LYS A 468 -14.40 57.24 -1.09
C LYS A 468 -14.68 58.17 0.09
N ASP A 469 -14.10 57.92 1.26
CA ASP A 469 -14.29 58.71 2.49
C ASP A 469 -13.08 59.59 2.85
N ALA A 470 -12.12 59.73 1.93
CA ALA A 470 -10.90 60.50 2.16
C ALA A 470 -11.21 62.01 2.25
N ASN A 471 -10.64 62.71 3.25
CA ASN A 471 -10.80 64.16 3.38
C ASN A 471 -9.64 64.91 2.66
N PRO A 472 -9.88 65.54 1.49
CA PRO A 472 -8.81 66.15 0.70
C PRO A 472 -8.13 67.34 1.39
N GLY A 473 -8.85 68.05 2.27
CA GLY A 473 -8.32 69.19 3.02
C GLY A 473 -7.23 68.75 4.02
N ARG A 474 -7.49 67.66 4.74
CA ARG A 474 -6.55 67.10 5.73
C ARG A 474 -5.27 66.57 5.09
N THR A 475 -5.38 65.96 3.91
CA THR A 475 -4.23 65.49 3.12
C THR A 475 -3.37 66.66 2.64
N THR A 476 -4.00 67.77 2.26
CA THR A 476 -3.32 68.99 1.79
C THR A 476 -2.59 69.68 2.94
N GLU A 477 -3.23 69.83 4.10
CA GLU A 477 -2.61 70.36 5.32
C GLU A 477 -1.43 69.51 5.79
N SER A 478 -1.59 68.18 5.78
CA SER A 478 -0.53 67.24 6.15
C SER A 478 0.66 67.32 5.17
N LEU A 479 0.40 67.47 3.87
CA LEU A 479 1.46 67.64 2.86
C LEU A 479 2.20 68.97 3.03
N GLN A 480 1.48 70.06 3.33
CA GLN A 480 2.09 71.35 3.66
C GLN A 480 2.98 71.25 4.91
N ALA A 481 2.53 70.52 5.95
CA ALA A 481 3.30 70.29 7.15
C ALA A 481 4.60 69.49 6.88
N ILE A 482 4.55 68.46 6.03
CA ILE A 482 5.75 67.71 5.58
C ILE A 482 6.70 68.63 4.82
N ASN A 483 6.18 69.39 3.86
CA ASN A 483 6.98 70.32 3.04
C ASN A 483 7.64 71.41 3.88
N HIS A 484 6.94 71.92 4.90
CA HIS A 484 7.49 72.88 5.85
C HIS A 484 8.58 72.24 6.74
N SER A 485 8.33 71.04 7.27
CA SER A 485 9.26 70.32 8.15
C SER A 485 10.56 69.97 7.43
N LEU A 486 10.46 69.39 6.23
CA LEU A 486 11.60 68.94 5.42
C LEU A 486 12.21 70.04 4.55
N LYS A 487 11.57 71.22 4.49
CA LYS A 487 11.92 72.35 3.60
C LYS A 487 11.99 71.93 2.12
N ARG A 488 10.97 71.20 1.66
CA ARG A 488 10.86 70.65 0.29
C ARG A 488 9.50 70.98 -0.32
N ALA A 489 9.33 70.68 -1.61
CA ALA A 489 8.10 70.94 -2.37
C ALA A 489 7.54 69.64 -2.99
N TYR A 490 7.18 68.67 -2.14
CA TYR A 490 6.50 67.45 -2.57
C TYR A 490 5.04 67.75 -2.97
N THR A 491 4.60 67.09 -4.04
CA THR A 491 3.19 66.94 -4.41
C THR A 491 2.75 65.52 -4.04
N LEU A 492 1.44 65.23 -4.06
CA LEU A 492 0.95 63.87 -3.80
C LEU A 492 1.50 62.82 -4.77
N THR A 493 1.96 63.24 -5.96
CA THR A 493 2.57 62.37 -6.98
C THR A 493 4.09 62.26 -6.86
N THR A 494 4.77 63.25 -6.27
CA THR A 494 6.24 63.24 -6.09
C THR A 494 6.67 62.87 -4.67
N LEU A 495 5.72 62.70 -3.75
CA LEU A 495 5.98 62.20 -2.41
C LEU A 495 6.52 60.76 -2.48
N PRO A 496 7.64 60.44 -1.81
CA PRO A 496 8.21 59.11 -1.85
C PRO A 496 7.26 58.05 -1.27
N GLU A 497 7.47 56.79 -1.65
CA GLU A 497 6.64 55.68 -1.15
C GLU A 497 6.88 55.39 0.34
N ARG A 498 8.06 55.76 0.86
CA ARG A 498 8.47 55.63 2.26
C ARG A 498 9.02 56.97 2.78
N PRO A 499 8.88 57.26 4.08
CA PRO A 499 9.35 58.53 4.68
C PRO A 499 10.86 58.46 4.98
N VAL A 500 11.66 58.35 3.94
CA VAL A 500 13.11 58.12 3.99
C VAL A 500 13.82 58.89 2.88
N ASP A 501 15.08 59.24 3.12
CA ASP A 501 15.96 59.90 2.15
C ASP A 501 17.05 58.92 1.69
N PRO A 502 17.16 58.62 0.39
CA PRO A 502 18.22 57.73 -0.10
C PRO A 502 19.59 58.38 0.05
N TRP A 503 20.59 57.56 0.35
CA TRP A 503 21.97 58.03 0.46
C TRP A 503 22.55 58.44 -0.91
N PRO A 504 23.57 59.32 -0.92
CA PRO A 504 24.36 59.61 -2.12
C PRO A 504 24.92 58.34 -2.77
N GLU A 505 25.01 58.34 -4.10
CA GLU A 505 25.33 57.14 -4.92
C GLU A 505 26.64 56.44 -4.49
N GLU A 506 27.70 57.19 -4.22
CA GLU A 506 28.99 56.66 -3.73
C GLU A 506 28.85 55.91 -2.38
N GLN A 507 28.07 56.48 -1.45
CA GLN A 507 27.84 55.88 -0.13
C GLN A 507 26.92 54.66 -0.24
N ALA A 508 25.88 54.76 -1.06
CA ALA A 508 24.97 53.66 -1.35
C ALA A 508 25.69 52.47 -2.02
N LYS A 509 26.67 52.75 -2.89
CA LYS A 509 27.50 51.72 -3.51
C LYS A 509 28.39 51.00 -2.51
N LEU A 510 29.11 51.72 -1.65
CA LEU A 510 29.92 51.12 -0.58
C LEU A 510 29.07 50.27 0.38
N HIS A 511 27.87 50.76 0.72
CA HIS A 511 26.90 50.04 1.53
C HIS A 511 26.42 48.74 0.85
N ALA A 512 26.10 48.81 -0.44
CA ALA A 512 25.69 47.65 -1.23
C ALA A 512 26.81 46.60 -1.33
N GLU A 513 28.05 47.03 -1.59
CA GLU A 513 29.23 46.14 -1.62
C GLU A 513 29.45 45.44 -0.28
N TRP A 514 29.33 46.18 0.83
CA TRP A 514 29.44 45.62 2.18
C TRP A 514 28.34 44.59 2.46
N TRP A 515 27.08 44.90 2.15
CA TRP A 515 25.97 43.96 2.33
C TRP A 515 26.08 42.73 1.44
N GLN A 516 26.50 42.89 0.18
CA GLN A 516 26.74 41.76 -0.71
C GLN A 516 27.79 40.80 -0.14
N ALA A 517 28.91 41.34 0.37
CA ALA A 517 29.93 40.53 1.04
C ALA A 517 29.40 39.87 2.34
N ARG A 518 28.59 40.58 3.13
CA ARG A 518 28.01 40.06 4.37
C ARG A 518 27.00 38.94 4.14
N ILE A 519 26.20 39.07 3.08
CA ILE A 519 25.23 38.06 2.63
C ILE A 519 25.98 36.85 2.05
N ALA A 520 27.06 37.07 1.28
CA ALA A 520 27.89 36.00 0.75
C ALA A 520 28.55 35.18 1.88
N ARG A 521 29.09 35.85 2.91
CA ARG A 521 29.59 35.21 4.14
C ARG A 521 28.52 34.34 4.78
N GLN A 522 27.31 34.87 4.95
CA GLN A 522 26.21 34.13 5.56
C GLN A 522 25.83 32.89 4.76
N LYS A 523 25.74 33.02 3.42
CA LYS A 523 25.46 31.90 2.52
C LYS A 523 26.52 30.80 2.60
N GLU A 524 27.80 31.14 2.69
CA GLU A 524 28.90 30.17 2.83
C GLU A 524 28.84 29.45 4.18
N ILE A 525 28.53 30.17 5.27
CA ILE A 525 28.34 29.58 6.60
C ILE A 525 27.13 28.63 6.61
N ASP A 526 25.97 29.06 6.12
CA ASP A 526 24.77 28.23 6.08
C ASP A 526 24.97 26.98 5.19
N ALA A 527 25.77 27.08 4.12
CA ALA A 527 26.16 25.93 3.31
C ALA A 527 27.05 24.94 4.09
N SER A 528 28.02 25.41 4.88
CA SER A 528 28.84 24.55 5.75
C SER A 528 28.00 23.88 6.84
N ILE A 529 27.05 24.60 7.45
CA ILE A 529 26.11 24.04 8.44
C ILE A 529 25.26 22.93 7.82
N ALA A 530 24.68 23.18 6.65
CA ALA A 530 23.86 22.19 5.96
C ALA A 530 24.67 20.95 5.54
N ALA A 531 25.92 21.12 5.10
CA ALA A 531 26.78 20.03 4.68
C ALA A 531 27.22 19.11 5.84
N LYS A 532 27.34 19.66 7.06
CA LYS A 532 27.73 18.90 8.26
C LYS A 532 26.54 18.47 9.13
N ALA A 533 25.32 18.78 8.72
CA ALA A 533 24.12 18.36 9.43
C ALA A 533 23.94 16.84 9.29
N GLU A 534 23.57 16.18 10.38
CA GLU A 534 23.02 14.83 10.28
C GLU A 534 21.72 14.88 9.48
N VAL A 535 21.49 13.91 8.62
CA VAL A 535 20.28 13.86 7.79
C VAL A 535 19.38 12.73 8.27
N GLU A 536 18.09 13.03 8.34
CA GLU A 536 17.07 12.05 8.68
C GLU A 536 16.23 11.71 7.45
N TYR A 537 15.97 10.42 7.25
CA TYR A 537 15.19 9.91 6.12
C TYR A 537 13.69 10.02 6.40
N LEU A 538 12.94 10.54 5.43
CA LEU A 538 11.49 10.49 5.44
C LEU A 538 11.03 9.25 4.68
N PHE A 539 10.86 8.13 5.40
CA PHE A 539 10.52 6.82 4.81
C PHE A 539 9.15 6.76 4.14
N ASP A 540 8.29 7.74 4.40
CA ASP A 540 6.97 7.95 3.78
C ASP A 540 7.02 8.89 2.57
N LYS A 541 8.20 9.41 2.21
CA LYS A 541 8.40 10.32 1.07
C LYS A 541 9.53 9.87 0.12
N PRO A 542 9.35 8.74 -0.59
CA PRO A 542 10.22 8.39 -1.71
C PRO A 542 10.00 9.34 -2.90
N TYR A 543 11.02 9.50 -3.74
CA TYR A 543 10.88 10.24 -4.99
C TYR A 543 10.18 9.41 -6.07
N ASP A 544 9.16 9.99 -6.69
CA ASP A 544 8.42 9.38 -7.79
C ASP A 544 9.17 9.46 -9.13
N ASN A 545 9.18 8.35 -9.86
CA ASN A 545 9.49 8.31 -11.28
C ASN A 545 8.22 8.52 -12.11
N LYS A 546 7.95 9.76 -12.50
CA LYS A 546 6.76 10.13 -13.30
C LYS A 546 6.73 9.53 -14.72
N LYS A 547 7.83 8.92 -15.18
CA LYS A 547 7.91 8.28 -16.50
C LYS A 547 7.40 6.84 -16.51
N ALA A 548 7.18 6.24 -15.34
CA ALA A 548 6.76 4.86 -15.21
C ALA A 548 5.46 4.77 -14.39
N VAL A 549 4.54 3.93 -14.85
CA VAL A 549 3.34 3.53 -14.09
C VAL A 549 3.54 2.09 -13.68
N ARG A 550 3.38 1.81 -12.38
CA ARG A 550 3.48 0.46 -11.86
C ARG A 550 2.07 -0.13 -11.68
N VAL A 551 1.90 -1.37 -12.12
CA VAL A 551 0.72 -2.19 -11.79
C VAL A 551 1.11 -3.20 -10.72
N ALA A 552 0.13 -3.89 -10.13
CA ALA A 552 0.42 -4.97 -9.20
C ALA A 552 1.35 -6.02 -9.83
N GLY A 553 2.35 -6.49 -9.07
CA GLY A 553 3.17 -7.62 -9.46
C GLY A 553 2.36 -8.91 -9.62
N PRO A 554 2.94 -9.97 -10.22
CA PRO A 554 2.26 -11.25 -10.33
C PRO A 554 1.95 -11.82 -8.94
N PHE A 555 0.71 -12.23 -8.73
CA PHE A 555 0.27 -12.89 -7.50
C PHE A 555 -0.64 -14.07 -7.84
N THR A 556 -0.63 -15.07 -6.96
CA THR A 556 -1.51 -16.23 -7.06
C THR A 556 -2.65 -16.10 -6.06
N VAL A 557 -3.84 -16.57 -6.46
CA VAL A 557 -4.96 -16.73 -5.55
C VAL A 557 -5.21 -18.22 -5.43
N GLU A 558 -4.77 -18.79 -4.32
CA GLU A 558 -4.99 -20.19 -4.03
C GLU A 558 -6.20 -20.32 -3.11
N SER A 559 -7.21 -21.04 -3.58
CA SER A 559 -8.17 -21.65 -2.66
C SER A 559 -7.50 -22.90 -2.12
N LEU A 560 -7.44 -23.07 -0.79
CA LEU A 560 -7.03 -24.33 -0.21
C LEU A 560 -7.88 -25.43 -0.81
N SER A 561 -7.26 -26.29 -1.63
CA SER A 561 -7.82 -27.59 -1.96
C SER A 561 -8.10 -28.28 -0.63
N PRO A 562 -9.35 -28.67 -0.32
CA PRO A 562 -9.61 -29.34 0.93
C PRO A 562 -9.02 -30.74 0.79
N HIS A 563 -7.77 -30.91 1.22
CA HIS A 563 -7.40 -32.15 1.88
C HIS A 563 -8.42 -32.30 2.99
N ARG A 564 -9.39 -33.21 2.78
CA ARG A 564 -10.49 -33.58 3.68
C ARG A 564 -10.33 -32.92 5.05
N MET A 565 -10.86 -31.71 5.20
CA MET A 565 -11.21 -31.24 6.53
C MET A 565 -12.33 -32.19 6.91
N LEU A 566 -12.05 -33.11 7.84
CA LEU A 566 -13.08 -33.91 8.46
C LEU A 566 -14.17 -32.93 8.84
N GLY A 567 -15.39 -33.14 8.32
CA GLY A 567 -16.50 -32.25 8.58
C GLY A 567 -16.55 -32.06 10.08
N VAL A 568 -16.38 -30.83 10.53
CA VAL A 568 -16.58 -30.47 11.91
C VAL A 568 -17.99 -29.94 12.02
N ASP A 569 -18.68 -30.29 13.10
CA ASP A 569 -20.03 -29.83 13.32
C ASP A 569 -20.03 -28.33 13.67
N GLU A 570 -21.18 -27.82 14.11
CA GLU A 570 -21.33 -26.43 14.55
C GLU A 570 -20.46 -26.03 15.75
N ASN A 571 -19.61 -26.94 16.27
CA ASN A 571 -18.81 -26.81 17.49
C ASN A 571 -17.32 -27.11 17.30
N ASP A 572 -16.83 -27.22 16.06
CA ASP A 572 -15.45 -27.63 15.76
C ASP A 572 -15.09 -29.06 16.26
N GLU A 573 -16.08 -29.91 16.54
CA GLU A 573 -15.88 -31.35 16.83
C GLU A 573 -16.00 -32.19 15.57
N LEU A 574 -15.13 -33.20 15.44
CA LEU A 574 -15.09 -34.09 14.28
C LEU A 574 -16.41 -34.84 14.13
N ILE A 575 -17.13 -34.62 13.02
CA ILE A 575 -18.34 -35.38 12.67
C ILE A 575 -17.92 -36.82 12.39
N ASP A 576 -18.22 -37.71 13.34
CA ASP A 576 -18.09 -39.15 13.13
C ASP A 576 -19.15 -39.59 12.08
N PRO A 577 -18.74 -40.15 10.93
CA PRO A 577 -19.64 -40.55 9.85
C PRO A 577 -20.68 -41.60 10.27
N GLN A 578 -20.50 -42.31 11.39
CA GLN A 578 -21.49 -43.29 11.89
C GLN A 578 -22.69 -42.63 12.61
N THR A 579 -22.53 -41.44 13.17
CA THR A 579 -23.60 -40.71 13.89
C THR A 579 -24.55 -39.98 12.93
N ALA A 580 -24.06 -39.53 11.78
CA ALA A 580 -24.83 -38.81 10.75
C ALA A 580 -25.98 -39.63 10.11
N GLN A 581 -26.01 -40.95 10.31
CA GLN A 581 -27.14 -41.79 9.86
C GLN A 581 -28.33 -41.78 10.82
N LYS A 582 -28.16 -41.42 12.11
CA LYS A 582 -29.25 -41.44 13.10
C LYS A 582 -30.05 -40.14 13.16
N GLU A 583 -29.50 -39.01 12.74
CA GLU A 583 -30.17 -37.70 12.80
C GLU A 583 -30.92 -37.30 11.51
N ARG A 584 -30.95 -38.17 10.49
CA ARG A 584 -31.74 -37.94 9.25
C ARG A 584 -33.27 -38.03 9.44
N GLY A 585 -33.75 -38.25 10.67
CA GLY A 585 -35.17 -38.44 10.97
C GLY A 585 -35.99 -37.16 11.17
N GLU A 586 -35.37 -35.99 11.36
CA GLU A 586 -36.11 -34.78 11.71
C GLU A 586 -35.53 -33.53 11.04
N TYR A 587 -35.63 -33.41 9.71
CA TYR A 587 -35.62 -32.12 9.02
C TYR A 587 -36.23 -32.28 7.62
N GLU A 588 -37.53 -32.02 7.49
CA GLU A 588 -38.15 -31.84 6.17
C GLU A 588 -38.08 -30.38 5.71
N ALA A 589 -37.91 -30.24 4.39
CA ALA A 589 -37.98 -29.04 3.55
C ALA A 589 -36.71 -28.18 3.36
N LYS A 590 -35.62 -28.79 2.87
CA LYS A 590 -34.65 -28.16 1.94
C LYS A 590 -34.17 -29.19 0.91
N GLN A 591 -34.15 -28.82 -0.39
CA GLN A 591 -33.60 -29.68 -1.45
C GLN A 591 -32.14 -30.04 -1.13
N SER A 592 -31.78 -31.33 -1.22
CA SER A 592 -30.38 -31.76 -1.08
C SER A 592 -29.55 -31.32 -2.29
N PHE A 593 -28.26 -31.00 -2.11
CA PHE A 593 -27.36 -30.58 -3.20
C PHE A 593 -27.41 -31.52 -4.43
N PRO A 594 -27.36 -32.86 -4.29
CA PRO A 594 -27.53 -33.76 -5.43
C PRO A 594 -28.88 -33.58 -6.13
N GLN A 595 -29.97 -33.35 -5.39
CA GLN A 595 -31.30 -33.12 -5.98
C GLN A 595 -31.34 -31.81 -6.78
N MET A 596 -30.77 -30.72 -6.26
CA MET A 596 -30.66 -29.44 -6.97
C MET A 596 -29.85 -29.57 -8.26
N ILE A 597 -28.76 -30.33 -8.23
CA ILE A 597 -27.95 -30.61 -9.42
C ILE A 597 -28.75 -31.42 -10.45
N LEU A 598 -29.46 -32.47 -10.03
CA LEU A 598 -30.27 -33.28 -10.94
C LEU A 598 -31.43 -32.49 -11.56
N ASP A 599 -32.08 -31.61 -10.79
CA ASP A 599 -33.16 -30.75 -11.27
C ASP A 599 -32.65 -29.74 -12.32
N ASN A 600 -31.49 -29.11 -12.06
CA ASN A 600 -30.84 -28.23 -13.02
C ASN A 600 -30.32 -28.98 -14.25
N LEU A 601 -29.78 -30.19 -14.07
CA LEU A 601 -29.28 -31.04 -15.16
C LEU A 601 -30.42 -31.48 -16.09
N LYS A 602 -31.60 -31.78 -15.52
CA LYS A 602 -32.83 -32.08 -16.26
C LYS A 602 -33.32 -30.87 -17.07
N ALA A 603 -33.20 -29.66 -16.53
CA ALA A 603 -33.66 -28.44 -17.18
C ALA A 603 -32.68 -27.89 -18.23
N ALA A 604 -31.38 -27.92 -17.94
CA ALA A 604 -30.34 -27.28 -18.75
C ALA A 604 -29.69 -28.24 -19.76
N GLY A 605 -29.68 -29.56 -19.47
CA GLY A 605 -28.88 -30.54 -20.19
C GLY A 605 -27.38 -30.32 -20.00
N VAL A 606 -26.56 -31.12 -20.70
CA VAL A 606 -25.10 -30.93 -20.75
C VAL A 606 -24.71 -30.35 -22.10
N GLN A 607 -24.10 -29.16 -22.10
CA GLN A 607 -23.74 -28.40 -23.30
C GLN A 607 -22.27 -28.63 -23.68
N GLN A 608 -21.98 -28.57 -24.98
CA GLN A 608 -20.61 -28.61 -25.53
C GLN A 608 -20.29 -27.33 -26.30
N ALA A 609 -19.03 -27.16 -26.70
CA ALA A 609 -18.41 -25.91 -27.17
C ALA A 609 -19.23 -25.08 -28.19
N HIS A 610 -20.09 -25.71 -29.00
CA HIS A 610 -21.06 -25.01 -29.85
C HIS A 610 -22.50 -25.22 -29.34
N LYS A 611 -23.30 -24.15 -29.29
CA LYS A 611 -24.72 -24.12 -28.84
C LYS A 611 -25.64 -25.18 -29.47
N ALA A 612 -25.25 -25.80 -30.57
CA ALA A 612 -26.03 -26.80 -31.30
C ALA A 612 -25.88 -28.23 -30.73
N ASP A 613 -24.82 -28.54 -29.99
CA ASP A 613 -24.55 -29.89 -29.44
C ASP A 613 -24.83 -29.94 -27.94
N ARG A 614 -26.00 -30.47 -27.56
CA ARG A 614 -26.47 -30.56 -26.18
C ARG A 614 -27.08 -31.93 -25.88
N ILE A 615 -26.55 -32.61 -24.87
CA ILE A 615 -27.18 -33.82 -24.31
C ILE A 615 -28.42 -33.38 -23.54
N THR A 616 -29.59 -33.74 -24.05
CA THR A 616 -30.89 -33.46 -23.40
C THR A 616 -31.45 -34.77 -22.87
N PHE A 617 -31.68 -34.85 -21.56
CA PHE A 617 -32.21 -36.05 -20.92
C PHE A 617 -33.72 -36.13 -21.07
N THR A 618 -34.24 -37.27 -21.51
CA THR A 618 -35.69 -37.57 -21.50
C THR A 618 -36.18 -37.81 -20.09
N THR A 619 -35.41 -38.56 -19.29
CA THR A 619 -35.70 -38.78 -17.86
C THR A 619 -34.41 -38.84 -17.05
N ILE A 620 -34.49 -38.42 -15.78
CA ILE A 620 -33.42 -38.57 -14.79
C ILE A 620 -34.07 -39.11 -13.52
N ASN A 621 -33.63 -40.29 -13.07
CA ASN A 621 -34.14 -40.97 -11.88
C ASN A 621 -32.99 -41.33 -10.92
N PRO A 622 -33.18 -41.24 -9.60
CA PRO A 622 -32.18 -41.68 -8.63
C PRO A 622 -31.78 -43.15 -8.83
N TRP A 623 -30.49 -43.47 -8.62
CA TRP A 623 -29.95 -44.83 -8.79
C TRP A 623 -29.67 -45.45 -7.40
N PRO A 624 -30.23 -46.63 -7.05
CA PRO A 624 -30.07 -47.26 -5.74
C PRO A 624 -28.74 -48.04 -5.61
N GLY A 625 -27.66 -47.44 -6.10
CA GLY A 625 -26.35 -48.06 -6.29
C GLY A 625 -25.48 -48.25 -5.05
N LYS A 626 -24.24 -48.69 -5.24
CA LYS A 626 -23.21 -48.90 -4.19
C LYS A 626 -22.68 -47.59 -3.59
N GLY A 627 -23.16 -46.44 -4.09
CA GLY A 627 -22.97 -45.13 -3.48
C GLY A 627 -22.17 -44.14 -4.33
N ALA A 628 -21.53 -44.56 -5.43
CA ALA A 628 -20.79 -43.66 -6.30
C ALA A 628 -21.70 -43.00 -7.35
N VAL A 629 -22.54 -43.76 -8.05
CA VAL A 629 -23.49 -43.21 -9.04
C VAL A 629 -24.77 -42.72 -8.35
N CYS A 630 -25.13 -41.44 -8.55
CA CYS A 630 -26.27 -40.80 -7.89
C CYS A 630 -27.59 -41.01 -8.63
N ALA A 631 -27.55 -41.01 -9.97
CA ALA A 631 -28.75 -41.10 -10.80
C ALA A 631 -28.47 -41.78 -12.14
N VAL A 632 -29.53 -42.23 -12.80
CA VAL A 632 -29.52 -42.66 -14.20
C VAL A 632 -30.31 -41.65 -15.04
N GLY A 633 -29.67 -41.17 -16.11
CA GLY A 633 -30.28 -40.34 -17.14
C GLY A 633 -30.50 -41.14 -18.42
N LEU A 634 -31.71 -41.10 -18.98
CA LEU A 634 -31.97 -41.57 -20.35
C LEU A 634 -31.80 -40.40 -21.31
N TYR A 635 -31.08 -40.62 -22.41
CA TYR A 635 -30.92 -39.63 -23.46
C TYR A 635 -30.91 -40.30 -24.84
N MET A 636 -31.30 -39.55 -25.87
CA MET A 636 -31.29 -40.02 -27.25
C MET A 636 -29.96 -39.66 -27.92
N GLU A 637 -29.33 -40.62 -28.58
CA GLU A 637 -28.17 -40.43 -29.45
C GLU A 637 -28.56 -40.86 -30.87
N GLY A 638 -28.94 -39.88 -31.72
CA GLY A 638 -29.62 -40.17 -32.97
C GLY A 638 -31.00 -40.80 -32.73
N ASP A 639 -31.23 -41.98 -33.29
CA ASP A 639 -32.46 -42.77 -33.11
C ASP A 639 -32.35 -43.84 -32.01
N VAL A 640 -31.25 -43.89 -31.27
CA VAL A 640 -30.98 -44.92 -30.24
C VAL A 640 -31.03 -44.30 -28.84
N GLU A 641 -31.83 -44.90 -27.95
CA GLU A 641 -31.89 -44.51 -26.54
C GLU A 641 -30.72 -45.13 -25.77
N LYS A 642 -29.96 -44.30 -25.04
CA LYS A 642 -28.81 -44.71 -24.21
C LYS A 642 -29.01 -44.33 -22.75
N ARG A 643 -28.31 -45.06 -21.88
CA ARG A 643 -28.34 -44.89 -20.42
C ARG A 643 -27.04 -44.25 -19.93
N ALA A 644 -27.13 -43.06 -19.37
CA ALA A 644 -26.02 -42.37 -18.71
C ALA A 644 -26.09 -42.58 -17.18
N GLY A 645 -25.01 -43.08 -16.59
CA GLY A 645 -24.81 -42.97 -15.14
C GLY A 645 -24.37 -41.54 -14.80
N ILE A 646 -24.97 -40.94 -13.77
CA ILE A 646 -24.64 -39.57 -13.32
C ILE A 646 -23.94 -39.65 -11.97
N PHE A 647 -22.69 -39.21 -11.95
CA PHE A 647 -21.90 -39.02 -10.74
C PHE A 647 -21.88 -37.54 -10.38
N ILE A 648 -22.13 -37.21 -9.12
CA ILE A 648 -22.11 -35.83 -8.62
C ILE A 648 -20.96 -35.72 -7.63
N GLY A 649 -19.95 -34.95 -7.98
CA GLY A 649 -18.84 -34.62 -7.11
C GLY A 649 -19.29 -33.80 -5.89
N SER A 650 -18.42 -33.69 -4.90
CA SER A 650 -18.68 -32.87 -3.72
C SER A 650 -18.92 -31.41 -4.10
N GLU A 651 -19.86 -30.76 -3.41
CA GLU A 651 -20.17 -29.33 -3.55
C GLU A 651 -18.92 -28.45 -3.32
N PHE A 652 -18.04 -28.88 -2.41
CA PHE A 652 -16.86 -28.12 -1.98
C PHE A 652 -15.53 -28.85 -2.27
N GLY A 653 -15.57 -29.98 -2.98
CA GLY A 653 -14.41 -30.85 -3.19
C GLY A 653 -14.02 -31.03 -4.65
N THR A 654 -12.77 -31.47 -4.86
CA THR A 654 -12.23 -31.83 -6.17
C THR A 654 -12.44 -33.32 -6.42
N VAL A 655 -12.96 -33.69 -7.58
CA VAL A 655 -13.12 -35.10 -7.95
C VAL A 655 -11.76 -35.72 -8.24
N GLN A 656 -11.45 -36.81 -7.54
CA GLN A 656 -10.20 -37.57 -7.69
C GLN A 656 -10.35 -38.67 -8.73
N ARG A 657 -9.21 -39.19 -9.22
CA ARG A 657 -9.23 -40.33 -10.15
C ARG A 657 -9.88 -41.57 -9.54
N SER A 658 -9.68 -41.83 -8.25
CA SER A 658 -10.29 -42.97 -7.54
C SER A 658 -11.82 -42.94 -7.60
N ASP A 659 -12.40 -41.75 -7.45
CA ASP A 659 -13.85 -41.55 -7.42
C ASP A 659 -14.45 -41.86 -8.79
N LEU A 660 -13.79 -41.40 -9.87
CA LEU A 660 -14.19 -41.71 -11.23
C LEU A 660 -14.04 -43.19 -11.58
N VAL A 661 -13.00 -43.86 -11.09
CA VAL A 661 -12.79 -45.30 -11.30
C VAL A 661 -13.89 -46.11 -10.61
N GLU A 662 -14.27 -45.73 -9.39
CA GLU A 662 -15.34 -46.39 -8.64
C GLU A 662 -16.70 -46.19 -9.33
N ALA A 663 -17.03 -44.95 -9.70
CA ALA A 663 -18.25 -44.63 -10.43
C ALA A 663 -18.30 -45.34 -11.79
N ALA A 664 -17.20 -45.37 -12.55
CA ALA A 664 -17.16 -46.02 -13.86
C ALA A 664 -17.25 -47.54 -13.75
N ARG A 665 -16.68 -48.15 -12.70
CA ARG A 665 -16.84 -49.58 -12.43
C ARG A 665 -18.28 -49.91 -12.09
N GLU A 666 -18.93 -49.10 -11.26
CA GLU A 666 -20.36 -49.24 -10.95
C GLU A 666 -21.21 -49.10 -12.22
N CYS A 667 -20.88 -48.17 -13.12
CA CYS A 667 -21.55 -48.05 -14.41
C CYS A 667 -21.38 -49.28 -15.31
N GLY A 668 -20.18 -49.85 -15.34
CA GLY A 668 -19.88 -51.07 -16.09
C GLY A 668 -20.67 -52.28 -15.56
N ASP A 669 -20.75 -52.43 -14.24
CA ASP A 669 -21.51 -53.51 -13.60
C ASP A 669 -23.02 -53.36 -13.83
N ALA A 670 -23.53 -52.11 -13.91
CA ALA A 670 -24.95 -51.78 -14.11
C ALA A 670 -25.41 -51.70 -15.58
N GLY A 671 -24.48 -51.88 -16.53
CA GLY A 671 -24.76 -51.82 -17.97
C GLY A 671 -25.21 -50.44 -18.44
N PHE A 672 -24.58 -49.37 -17.96
CA PHE A 672 -24.72 -48.03 -18.54
C PHE A 672 -23.84 -47.88 -19.78
N ASP A 673 -24.19 -46.96 -20.67
CA ASP A 673 -23.46 -46.70 -21.92
C ASP A 673 -22.39 -45.61 -21.75
N VAL A 674 -22.55 -44.72 -20.76
CA VAL A 674 -21.64 -43.61 -20.47
C VAL A 674 -21.74 -43.21 -19.00
N LEU A 675 -20.63 -42.72 -18.42
CA LEU A 675 -20.62 -42.02 -17.13
C LEU A 675 -20.51 -40.52 -17.38
N ILE A 676 -21.43 -39.74 -16.83
CA ILE A 676 -21.35 -38.27 -16.78
C ILE A 676 -20.98 -37.90 -15.34
N ALA A 677 -19.73 -37.50 -15.13
CA ALA A 677 -19.25 -36.96 -13.87
C ALA A 677 -19.49 -35.46 -13.87
N CYS A 678 -20.25 -34.95 -12.92
CA CYS A 678 -20.51 -33.53 -12.75
C CYS A 678 -19.72 -33.02 -11.53
N ALA A 679 -18.91 -31.98 -11.70
CA ALA A 679 -18.16 -31.37 -10.60
C ALA A 679 -17.78 -29.93 -10.88
N PHE A 680 -17.51 -29.14 -9.83
CA PHE A 680 -16.92 -27.81 -9.99
C PHE A 680 -15.44 -27.89 -10.40
N ASN A 681 -14.67 -28.82 -9.82
CA ASN A 681 -13.24 -29.00 -10.10
C ASN A 681 -12.83 -30.49 -10.16
N TYR A 682 -11.81 -30.78 -10.97
CA TYR A 682 -11.17 -32.10 -11.11
C TYR A 682 -9.69 -32.01 -10.74
N GLU A 683 -9.18 -33.07 -10.11
CA GLU A 683 -7.73 -33.24 -9.89
C GLU A 683 -6.99 -33.41 -11.23
N ALA A 684 -5.73 -32.98 -11.32
CA ALA A 684 -4.91 -33.09 -12.53
C ALA A 684 -4.92 -34.51 -13.13
N HIS A 685 -4.72 -35.54 -12.31
CA HIS A 685 -4.75 -36.95 -12.74
C HIS A 685 -6.14 -37.49 -13.04
N ALA A 686 -7.19 -36.88 -12.47
CA ALA A 686 -8.57 -37.21 -12.81
C ALA A 686 -8.92 -36.67 -14.20
N THR A 687 -8.33 -35.55 -14.63
CA THR A 687 -8.53 -34.93 -15.95
C THR A 687 -8.05 -35.83 -17.11
N GLU A 688 -7.05 -36.68 -16.90
CA GLU A 688 -6.53 -37.63 -17.90
C GLU A 688 -7.38 -38.92 -18.05
N PHE A 689 -8.37 -39.14 -17.17
CA PHE A 689 -9.16 -40.38 -17.15
C PHE A 689 -10.39 -40.29 -18.08
N SER A 690 -10.31 -40.85 -19.29
CA SER A 690 -11.36 -40.71 -20.32
C SER A 690 -12.28 -41.93 -20.47
N ASN A 691 -11.83 -43.12 -20.07
CA ASN A 691 -12.65 -44.33 -20.11
C ASN A 691 -12.20 -45.38 -19.06
N LEU A 692 -13.10 -46.29 -18.73
CA LEU A 692 -12.80 -47.53 -18.02
C LEU A 692 -13.40 -48.71 -18.77
N GLY A 693 -12.57 -49.45 -19.49
CA GLY A 693 -13.02 -50.56 -20.33
C GLY A 693 -13.90 -50.06 -21.47
N ARG A 694 -15.20 -50.41 -21.46
CA ARG A 694 -16.19 -49.99 -22.48
C ARG A 694 -16.98 -48.74 -22.09
N ILE A 695 -16.81 -48.21 -20.86
CA ILE A 695 -17.55 -47.06 -20.36
C ILE A 695 -16.75 -45.77 -20.61
N PRO A 696 -17.17 -44.89 -21.53
CA PRO A 696 -16.63 -43.54 -21.64
C PRO A 696 -17.03 -42.69 -20.42
N VAL A 697 -16.12 -41.82 -19.98
CA VAL A 697 -16.32 -40.91 -18.84
C VAL A 697 -16.31 -39.47 -19.34
N LEU A 698 -17.48 -38.85 -19.35
CA LEU A 698 -17.67 -37.44 -19.71
C LEU A 698 -17.63 -36.58 -18.44
N LYS A 699 -16.74 -35.59 -18.42
CA LYS A 699 -16.58 -34.67 -17.29
C LYS A 699 -17.34 -33.39 -17.61
N ALA A 700 -18.49 -33.23 -16.98
CA ALA A 700 -19.25 -32.00 -17.00
C ALA A 700 -18.75 -31.09 -15.87
N ARG A 701 -18.25 -29.90 -16.22
CA ARG A 701 -17.97 -28.85 -15.24
C ARG A 701 -19.27 -28.12 -14.92
N MET A 702 -19.52 -27.93 -13.63
CA MET A 702 -20.60 -27.11 -13.10
C MET A 702 -20.18 -25.64 -13.07
N ASN A 703 -21.04 -24.75 -13.56
CA ASN A 703 -20.84 -23.31 -13.41
C ASN A 703 -21.14 -22.89 -11.95
N ALA A 704 -20.33 -21.99 -11.37
CA ALA A 704 -20.57 -21.43 -10.05
C ALA A 704 -21.94 -20.73 -9.91
N ASP A 705 -22.51 -20.26 -11.03
CA ASP A 705 -23.83 -19.63 -11.10
C ASP A 705 -25.00 -20.61 -10.88
N LEU A 706 -24.74 -21.92 -10.76
CA LEU A 706 -25.76 -22.94 -10.41
C LEU A 706 -26.49 -22.63 -9.09
N HIS A 707 -25.85 -21.90 -8.18
CA HIS A 707 -26.44 -21.45 -6.92
C HIS A 707 -27.37 -20.22 -7.07
N MET A 708 -27.36 -19.55 -8.23
CA MET A 708 -28.15 -18.34 -8.55
C MET A 708 -29.19 -18.56 -9.67
N ALA A 709 -29.45 -19.81 -10.07
CA ALA A 709 -30.23 -20.15 -11.27
C ALA A 709 -31.70 -19.64 -11.26
N GLU A 710 -32.30 -19.39 -10.09
CA GLU A 710 -33.66 -18.82 -9.99
C GLU A 710 -33.70 -17.30 -10.26
N ASP A 711 -32.60 -16.58 -10.01
CA ASP A 711 -32.53 -15.11 -10.07
C ASP A 711 -32.05 -14.57 -11.44
N LEU A 712 -31.42 -15.43 -12.24
CA LEU A 712 -30.95 -15.12 -13.60
C LEU A 712 -32.09 -15.28 -14.64
N LYS A 713 -33.15 -14.46 -14.54
CA LYS A 713 -34.24 -14.46 -15.56
C LYS A 713 -33.89 -13.70 -16.85
N ASN A 714 -32.84 -12.88 -16.86
CA ASN A 714 -32.52 -11.96 -17.98
C ASN A 714 -31.21 -12.22 -18.73
N THR A 715 -30.44 -13.24 -18.35
CA THR A 715 -29.36 -13.82 -19.16
C THR A 715 -29.80 -15.23 -19.49
N GLY A 716 -29.90 -15.58 -20.77
CA GLY A 716 -30.49 -16.85 -21.20
C GLY A 716 -29.90 -18.05 -20.45
N LYS A 717 -30.72 -19.09 -20.23
CA LYS A 717 -30.43 -20.37 -19.56
C LYS A 717 -29.28 -21.20 -20.22
N GLY A 718 -28.18 -20.56 -20.57
CA GLY A 718 -27.03 -21.12 -21.28
C GLY A 718 -25.88 -21.41 -20.31
N ASN A 719 -25.28 -22.58 -20.47
CA ASN A 719 -24.01 -23.02 -19.90
C ASN A 719 -23.96 -23.30 -18.38
N LEU A 720 -24.95 -23.99 -17.81
CA LEU A 720 -24.85 -24.47 -16.41
C LEU A 720 -23.97 -25.72 -16.26
N PHE A 721 -23.94 -26.59 -17.26
CA PHE A 721 -23.09 -27.78 -17.32
C PHE A 721 -22.38 -27.82 -18.67
N VAL A 722 -21.05 -27.77 -18.66
CA VAL A 722 -20.22 -27.73 -19.87
C VAL A 722 -19.24 -28.89 -19.88
N ILE A 723 -19.17 -29.65 -20.97
CA ILE A 723 -18.12 -30.66 -21.20
C ILE A 723 -16.95 -29.98 -21.91
N PHE A 724 -15.76 -30.09 -21.32
CA PHE A 724 -14.52 -29.54 -21.88
C PHE A 724 -13.60 -30.70 -22.28
N GLY A 725 -13.01 -30.66 -23.48
CA GLY A 725 -11.98 -31.64 -23.87
C GLY A 725 -10.59 -31.24 -23.39
N GLU A 726 -9.63 -32.13 -23.59
CA GLU A 726 -8.25 -31.85 -23.19
C GLU A 726 -7.61 -30.79 -24.10
N PRO A 727 -6.68 -29.96 -23.59
CA PRO A 727 -5.93 -29.07 -24.45
C PRO A 727 -5.03 -29.90 -25.37
N ASP A 728 -5.07 -29.57 -26.66
CA ASP A 728 -4.23 -30.17 -27.70
C ASP A 728 -2.89 -29.43 -27.74
N ILE A 729 -1.85 -30.11 -27.28
CA ILE A 729 -0.55 -29.52 -27.00
C ILE A 729 0.54 -30.41 -27.59
N ASP A 730 1.44 -29.77 -28.33
CA ASP A 730 2.67 -30.37 -28.81
C ASP A 730 3.88 -29.84 -28.05
N ILE A 731 4.80 -30.75 -27.69
CA ILE A 731 6.12 -30.40 -27.16
C ILE A 731 7.11 -30.53 -28.31
N LEU A 732 7.71 -29.42 -28.68
CA LEU A 732 8.63 -29.25 -29.78
C LEU A 732 10.06 -29.04 -29.26
N ASN A 733 11.03 -29.33 -30.11
CA ASN A 733 12.40 -28.85 -29.92
C ASN A 733 12.59 -27.43 -30.51
N THR A 734 13.77 -26.84 -30.31
CA THR A 734 14.11 -25.50 -30.85
C THR A 734 14.09 -25.41 -32.38
N LYS A 735 14.02 -26.54 -33.09
CA LYS A 735 13.88 -26.62 -34.56
C LYS A 735 12.44 -26.84 -35.01
N GLY A 736 11.47 -26.80 -34.10
CA GLY A 736 10.03 -26.97 -34.39
C GLY A 736 9.60 -28.41 -34.66
N LYS A 737 10.43 -29.41 -34.34
CA LYS A 737 10.09 -30.83 -34.50
C LYS A 737 9.43 -31.36 -33.23
N SER A 738 8.27 -32.03 -33.36
CA SER A 738 7.60 -32.68 -32.23
C SER A 738 8.47 -33.76 -31.60
N LEU A 739 8.57 -33.74 -30.28
CA LEU A 739 9.31 -34.69 -29.45
C LEU A 739 8.44 -35.88 -29.02
N LYS A 740 7.17 -35.94 -29.44
CA LYS A 740 6.24 -37.01 -29.08
C LYS A 740 6.68 -38.35 -29.68
N VAL A 741 6.98 -39.33 -28.82
CA VAL A 741 7.25 -40.74 -29.19
C VAL A 741 6.27 -41.65 -28.47
N VAL A 742 5.48 -42.41 -29.22
CA VAL A 742 4.49 -43.35 -28.68
C VAL A 742 5.05 -44.77 -28.71
N THR A 743 5.27 -45.37 -27.54
CA THR A 743 5.71 -46.77 -27.42
C THR A 743 4.73 -47.54 -26.55
N ALA A 744 4.15 -48.63 -27.07
CA ALA A 744 3.20 -49.48 -26.33
C ALA A 744 2.03 -48.71 -25.66
N GLY A 745 1.50 -47.69 -26.34
CA GLY A 745 0.38 -46.87 -25.83
C GLY A 745 0.75 -45.84 -24.77
N LYS A 746 2.04 -45.65 -24.46
CA LYS A 746 2.53 -44.57 -23.60
C LYS A 746 3.25 -43.51 -24.43
N GLU A 747 2.86 -42.25 -24.22
CA GLU A 747 3.52 -41.08 -24.80
C GLU A 747 4.76 -40.73 -23.98
N THR A 748 5.90 -40.55 -24.65
CA THR A 748 7.18 -40.16 -24.04
C THR A 748 7.81 -39.04 -24.86
N TYR A 749 8.53 -38.14 -24.18
CA TYR A 749 9.13 -36.96 -24.80
C TYR A 749 10.65 -36.99 -24.59
N PRO A 750 11.42 -37.78 -25.35
CA PRO A 750 12.87 -37.86 -25.18
C PRO A 750 13.55 -36.52 -25.53
N VAL A 751 14.15 -35.88 -24.53
CA VAL A 751 14.91 -34.63 -24.68
C VAL A 751 16.41 -34.92 -24.66
N VAL A 752 17.16 -34.40 -25.64
CA VAL A 752 18.62 -34.49 -25.69
C VAL A 752 19.24 -33.48 -24.70
N GLU A 753 20.30 -33.89 -24.00
CA GLU A 753 20.98 -33.07 -23.01
C GLU A 753 21.51 -31.76 -23.64
N GLY A 754 21.08 -30.61 -23.11
CA GLY A 754 21.43 -29.27 -23.62
C GLY A 754 20.44 -28.67 -24.64
N GLU A 755 19.41 -29.40 -25.07
CA GLU A 755 18.35 -28.89 -25.96
C GLU A 755 17.21 -28.23 -25.16
N LYS A 756 16.76 -27.05 -25.60
CA LYS A 756 15.61 -26.35 -24.98
C LYS A 756 14.29 -26.84 -25.54
N LEU A 757 13.26 -26.77 -24.71
CA LEU A 757 11.89 -27.18 -25.00
C LEU A 757 11.04 -25.99 -25.43
N VAL A 758 10.13 -26.26 -26.35
CA VAL A 758 9.10 -25.31 -26.79
C VAL A 758 7.75 -26.01 -26.69
N VAL A 759 6.75 -25.34 -26.15
CA VAL A 759 5.37 -25.85 -26.08
C VAL A 759 4.55 -25.10 -27.10
N LYS A 760 3.80 -25.81 -27.93
CA LYS A 760 2.83 -25.24 -28.85
C LYS A 760 1.43 -25.70 -28.46
N VAL A 761 0.51 -24.76 -28.32
CA VAL A 761 -0.91 -25.05 -28.10
C VAL A 761 -1.59 -25.01 -29.46
N ASN A 762 -2.05 -26.16 -29.94
CA ASN A 762 -2.75 -26.26 -31.22
C ASN A 762 -4.24 -25.90 -31.06
N GLY A 763 -4.79 -26.14 -29.87
CA GLY A 763 -6.23 -26.09 -29.68
C GLY A 763 -6.74 -26.64 -28.36
N VAL A 764 -8.05 -26.84 -28.32
CA VAL A 764 -8.75 -27.57 -27.25
C VAL A 764 -9.65 -28.60 -27.91
N ASP A 765 -9.58 -29.85 -27.44
CA ASP A 765 -10.43 -30.92 -27.93
C ASP A 765 -11.92 -30.66 -27.65
N VAL A 766 -12.77 -30.96 -28.64
CA VAL A 766 -14.22 -30.86 -28.58
C VAL A 766 -14.81 -32.22 -28.93
N PHE A 767 -15.50 -32.85 -27.99
CA PHE A 767 -16.24 -34.10 -28.24
C PHE A 767 -17.56 -33.80 -28.98
N LYS A 768 -17.83 -34.48 -30.10
CA LYS A 768 -19.07 -34.37 -30.88
C LYS A 768 -20.01 -35.55 -30.59
N PRO A 769 -21.22 -35.35 -30.01
CA PRO A 769 -22.11 -36.44 -29.62
C PRO A 769 -22.75 -37.14 -30.80
N GLN A 770 -22.92 -36.43 -31.93
CA GLN A 770 -23.58 -36.96 -33.12
C GLN A 770 -22.74 -38.04 -33.81
N THR A 771 -21.41 -37.99 -33.66
CA THR A 771 -20.47 -38.92 -34.30
C THR A 771 -19.68 -39.76 -33.29
N GLY A 772 -19.67 -39.38 -32.00
CA GLY A 772 -18.87 -40.02 -30.96
C GLY A 772 -17.36 -39.71 -31.06
N GLU A 773 -16.96 -38.74 -31.88
CA GLU A 773 -15.56 -38.39 -32.16
C GLU A 773 -15.12 -37.12 -31.41
N VAL A 774 -13.83 -37.07 -31.03
CA VAL A 774 -13.17 -35.89 -30.44
C VAL A 774 -12.42 -35.13 -31.54
N ILE A 775 -12.64 -33.82 -31.67
CA ILE A 775 -12.01 -32.96 -32.69
C ILE A 775 -11.39 -31.73 -32.00
N SER A 776 -10.11 -31.47 -32.25
CA SER A 776 -9.38 -30.29 -31.76
C SER A 776 -9.89 -29.02 -32.47
N ASP A 777 -10.40 -28.05 -31.69
CA ASP A 777 -10.73 -26.70 -32.16
C ASP A 777 -9.48 -25.82 -32.17
N GLY A 778 -9.38 -24.83 -33.06
CA GLY A 778 -8.18 -24.01 -33.22
C GLY A 778 -7.86 -23.10 -32.02
N ALA A 779 -6.66 -22.52 -32.01
CA ALA A 779 -6.17 -21.66 -30.93
C ALA A 779 -6.99 -20.35 -30.72
N ASP A 780 -7.87 -19.97 -31.65
CA ASP A 780 -8.71 -18.76 -31.58
C ASP A 780 -9.72 -18.78 -30.40
N GLY A 781 -10.07 -19.97 -29.92
CA GLY A 781 -10.95 -20.15 -28.74
C GLY A 781 -10.27 -19.88 -27.39
N ILE A 782 -8.95 -19.65 -27.40
CA ILE A 782 -8.12 -19.50 -26.20
C ILE A 782 -7.98 -18.01 -25.85
N ALA A 783 -8.32 -17.63 -24.63
CA ALA A 783 -8.07 -16.28 -24.13
C ALA A 783 -6.61 -16.11 -23.70
N CYS A 784 -6.13 -17.06 -22.88
CA CYS A 784 -4.75 -17.09 -22.43
C CYS A 784 -4.31 -18.50 -22.06
N TRP A 785 -3.01 -18.72 -22.00
CA TRP A 785 -2.44 -19.99 -21.56
C TRP A 785 -1.12 -19.78 -20.82
N PHE A 786 -0.81 -20.70 -19.91
CA PHE A 786 0.28 -20.62 -18.95
C PHE A 786 1.08 -21.92 -18.92
N ILE A 787 2.37 -21.81 -18.57
CA ILE A 787 3.27 -22.96 -18.40
C ILE A 787 3.95 -22.88 -17.04
N ASP A 788 3.89 -23.98 -16.29
CA ASP A 788 4.85 -24.29 -15.23
C ASP A 788 5.95 -25.19 -15.81
N THR A 789 7.13 -24.62 -15.96
CA THR A 789 8.28 -25.28 -16.58
C THR A 789 9.00 -26.28 -15.68
N ASP A 790 8.60 -26.42 -14.41
CA ASP A 790 9.16 -27.41 -13.47
C ASP A 790 8.12 -27.72 -12.40
N TYR A 791 7.03 -28.34 -12.83
CA TYR A 791 5.87 -28.61 -11.99
C TYR A 791 6.20 -29.68 -10.94
N ASN A 792 5.91 -29.40 -9.67
CA ASN A 792 6.25 -30.24 -8.53
C ASN A 792 5.06 -31.05 -7.97
N GLU A 793 3.92 -31.04 -8.65
CA GLU A 793 2.64 -31.68 -8.23
C GLU A 793 1.92 -31.01 -7.05
N GLU A 794 2.51 -29.99 -6.40
CA GLU A 794 1.88 -29.32 -5.25
C GLU A 794 1.11 -28.08 -5.67
N SER A 795 1.78 -27.17 -6.39
CA SER A 795 1.20 -25.89 -6.83
C SER A 795 1.62 -25.59 -8.26
N PHE A 796 0.72 -24.97 -9.02
CA PHE A 796 0.99 -24.53 -10.38
C PHE A 796 1.60 -23.12 -10.36
N PHE A 797 2.88 -22.99 -10.70
CA PHE A 797 3.55 -21.71 -10.81
C PHE A 797 3.55 -21.22 -12.26
N VAL A 798 2.85 -20.11 -12.52
CA VAL A 798 2.89 -19.46 -13.83
C VAL A 798 4.31 -18.91 -14.06
N ARG A 799 5.09 -19.59 -14.90
CA ARG A 799 6.44 -19.14 -15.28
C ARG A 799 6.46 -18.49 -16.64
N HIS A 800 5.67 -19.01 -17.56
CA HIS A 800 5.36 -18.35 -18.83
C HIS A 800 3.86 -18.09 -18.95
N ALA A 801 3.51 -16.98 -19.60
CA ALA A 801 2.14 -16.57 -19.87
C ALA A 801 1.99 -15.99 -21.28
N TYR A 802 0.90 -16.36 -21.94
CA TYR A 802 0.61 -16.00 -23.33
C TYR A 802 -0.87 -15.67 -23.50
N PHE A 803 -1.19 -14.77 -24.42
CA PHE A 803 -2.54 -14.18 -24.57
C PHE A 803 -2.96 -14.23 -26.04
N LEU A 804 -3.99 -15.02 -26.36
CA LEU A 804 -4.47 -15.27 -27.74
C LEU A 804 -5.84 -14.61 -28.03
N GLY A 805 -6.31 -13.76 -27.12
CA GLY A 805 -7.62 -13.09 -27.08
C GLY A 805 -8.27 -12.69 -28.42
N ALA A 806 -9.57 -13.00 -28.58
CA ALA A 806 -10.41 -12.41 -29.61
C ALA A 806 -10.74 -10.95 -29.22
N ASN A 807 -10.46 -9.96 -30.10
CA ASN A 807 -10.70 -8.50 -29.95
C ASN A 807 -9.49 -7.59 -29.62
N ASP A 808 -8.28 -7.90 -30.09
CA ASP A 808 -7.10 -7.02 -29.96
C ASP A 808 -6.79 -6.59 -28.51
N PRO A 809 -6.35 -7.54 -27.65
CA PRO A 809 -6.01 -7.27 -26.26
C PRO A 809 -4.95 -6.16 -26.06
N TYR A 810 -4.13 -5.90 -27.07
CA TYR A 810 -3.15 -4.82 -27.07
C TYR A 810 -3.79 -3.43 -26.93
N THR A 811 -4.82 -3.14 -27.73
CA THR A 811 -5.49 -1.83 -27.71
C THR A 811 -6.25 -1.60 -26.40
N ALA A 812 -6.87 -2.65 -25.84
CA ALA A 812 -7.54 -2.59 -24.54
C ALA A 812 -6.54 -2.32 -23.40
N LEU A 813 -5.38 -2.99 -23.41
CA LEU A 813 -4.32 -2.80 -22.43
C LEU A 813 -3.73 -1.38 -22.51
N LYS A 814 -3.45 -0.90 -23.74
CA LYS A 814 -2.94 0.46 -24.00
C LYS A 814 -3.89 1.53 -23.47
N THR A 815 -5.18 1.41 -23.80
CA THR A 815 -6.22 2.36 -23.37
C THR A 815 -6.38 2.36 -21.86
N THR A 816 -6.34 1.17 -21.25
CA THR A 816 -6.44 1.03 -19.80
C THR A 816 -5.25 1.70 -19.13
N LEU A 817 -4.01 1.31 -19.45
CA LEU A 817 -2.83 1.84 -18.77
C LEU A 817 -2.54 3.32 -19.09
N LYS A 818 -3.11 3.86 -20.18
CA LYS A 818 -2.77 5.19 -20.72
C LYS A 818 -1.27 5.35 -20.96
N ALA A 819 -0.62 4.26 -21.39
CA ALA A 819 0.82 4.16 -21.60
C ALA A 819 1.11 3.52 -22.96
N GLU A 820 2.30 3.78 -23.51
CA GLU A 820 2.79 3.03 -24.67
C GLU A 820 3.27 1.65 -24.22
N ILE A 821 2.98 0.64 -25.05
CA ILE A 821 3.36 -0.74 -24.80
C ILE A 821 4.37 -1.11 -25.88
N ASP A 822 5.45 -1.77 -25.49
CA ASP A 822 6.43 -2.31 -26.43
C ASP A 822 5.75 -3.39 -27.29
N LYS A 823 5.66 -3.09 -28.60
CA LYS A 823 5.00 -3.96 -29.56
C LYS A 823 5.76 -5.27 -29.75
N GLU A 824 7.09 -5.24 -29.76
CA GLU A 824 7.91 -6.45 -29.93
C GLU A 824 7.74 -7.37 -28.71
N ALA A 825 7.74 -6.78 -27.50
CA ALA A 825 7.48 -7.54 -26.29
C ALA A 825 6.07 -8.14 -26.29
N TRP A 826 5.06 -7.40 -26.74
CA TRP A 826 3.69 -7.89 -26.84
C TRP A 826 3.54 -9.03 -27.86
N ASP A 827 4.14 -8.90 -29.04
CA ASP A 827 4.06 -9.91 -30.10
C ASP A 827 4.64 -11.25 -29.63
N THR A 828 5.62 -11.25 -28.71
CA THR A 828 6.16 -12.48 -28.12
C THR A 828 5.24 -13.12 -27.06
N LEU A 829 4.28 -12.37 -26.50
CA LEU A 829 3.28 -12.85 -25.55
C LEU A 829 1.98 -13.24 -26.26
N ASN A 830 1.69 -12.62 -27.41
CA ASN A 830 0.59 -12.96 -28.29
C ASN A 830 0.98 -14.11 -29.24
N SER A 831 1.24 -15.28 -28.67
CA SER A 831 1.69 -16.46 -29.42
C SER A 831 1.05 -17.75 -28.90
N ASP A 832 0.81 -18.68 -29.83
CA ASP A 832 0.41 -20.06 -29.56
C ASP A 832 1.62 -20.94 -29.20
N THR A 833 2.83 -20.38 -29.31
CA THR A 833 4.10 -21.07 -29.17
C THR A 833 4.93 -20.41 -28.07
N SER A 834 5.46 -21.22 -27.15
CA SER A 834 6.23 -20.71 -26.04
C SER A 834 7.62 -20.24 -26.44
N ARG A 835 8.20 -19.33 -25.65
CA ARG A 835 9.64 -19.12 -25.62
C ARG A 835 10.36 -20.42 -25.22
N PRO A 836 11.57 -20.68 -25.73
CA PRO A 836 12.34 -21.86 -25.35
C PRO A 836 12.75 -21.85 -23.86
N PHE A 837 12.57 -22.97 -23.16
CA PHE A 837 12.98 -23.14 -21.75
C PHE A 837 13.77 -24.43 -21.53
N ASP A 838 14.52 -24.49 -20.43
CA ASP A 838 15.37 -25.64 -20.10
C ASP A 838 14.54 -26.82 -19.60
N LYS A 839 15.12 -28.03 -19.65
CA LYS A 839 14.46 -29.25 -19.15
C LYS A 839 14.08 -29.12 -17.64
N PRO A 840 12.85 -29.50 -17.23
CA PRO A 840 12.44 -29.49 -15.82
C PRO A 840 13.35 -30.36 -14.95
N LYS A 841 13.69 -29.89 -13.75
CA LYS A 841 14.41 -30.66 -12.73
C LYS A 841 13.53 -31.74 -12.08
N SER A 842 12.22 -31.49 -11.97
CA SER A 842 11.19 -32.41 -11.52
C SER A 842 10.88 -33.49 -12.55
N GLY A 843 11.33 -33.31 -13.80
CA GLY A 843 10.99 -34.16 -14.93
C GLY A 843 9.55 -33.97 -15.44
N ARG A 844 8.88 -32.89 -15.04
CA ARG A 844 7.50 -32.61 -15.44
C ARG A 844 7.26 -31.14 -15.77
N ILE A 845 6.35 -30.91 -16.71
CA ILE A 845 5.79 -29.59 -16.98
C ILE A 845 4.27 -29.66 -16.88
N ALA A 846 3.64 -28.55 -16.55
CA ALA A 846 2.19 -28.40 -16.59
C ALA A 846 1.82 -27.23 -17.49
N VAL A 847 0.81 -27.43 -18.34
CA VAL A 847 0.29 -26.39 -19.23
C VAL A 847 -1.17 -26.17 -18.90
N LYS A 848 -1.55 -24.92 -18.66
CA LYS A 848 -2.91 -24.51 -18.33
C LYS A 848 -3.44 -23.59 -19.44
N VAL A 849 -4.63 -23.88 -19.96
CA VAL A 849 -5.31 -23.12 -21.01
C VAL A 849 -6.60 -22.55 -20.46
N ILE A 850 -6.91 -21.29 -20.78
CA ILE A 850 -8.11 -20.58 -20.36
C ILE A 850 -8.84 -20.03 -21.58
N ASN A 851 -10.14 -20.29 -21.69
CA ASN A 851 -10.98 -19.77 -22.79
C ASN A 851 -11.53 -18.35 -22.49
N HIS A 852 -12.22 -17.75 -23.47
CA HIS A 852 -12.85 -16.42 -23.30
C HIS A 852 -14.00 -16.36 -22.28
N LEU A 853 -14.49 -17.52 -21.83
CA LEU A 853 -15.54 -17.64 -20.82
C LEU A 853 -14.97 -17.77 -19.39
N GLY A 854 -13.64 -17.87 -19.24
CA GLY A 854 -12.96 -18.02 -17.95
C GLY A 854 -12.80 -19.47 -17.48
N ASP A 855 -13.10 -20.46 -18.32
CA ASP A 855 -12.88 -21.87 -18.02
C ASP A 855 -11.40 -22.25 -18.16
N GLU A 856 -10.83 -22.86 -17.11
CA GLU A 856 -9.43 -23.30 -17.11
C GLU A 856 -9.32 -24.82 -17.25
N VAL A 857 -8.40 -25.32 -18.09
CA VAL A 857 -8.03 -26.75 -18.14
C VAL A 857 -6.51 -26.89 -18.11
N MET A 858 -6.02 -27.95 -17.47
CA MET A 858 -4.60 -28.21 -17.31
C MET A 858 -4.24 -29.60 -17.79
N LYS A 859 -3.07 -29.74 -18.43
CA LYS A 859 -2.46 -31.01 -18.83
C LYS A 859 -1.02 -31.09 -18.34
N VAL A 860 -0.63 -32.22 -17.78
CA VAL A 860 0.70 -32.46 -17.21
C VAL A 860 1.47 -33.40 -18.12
N PHE A 861 2.72 -33.07 -18.41
CA PHE A 861 3.60 -33.87 -19.26
C PHE A 861 4.82 -34.34 -18.48
N LYS A 862 5.21 -35.59 -18.72
CA LYS A 862 6.45 -36.17 -18.18
C LYS A 862 7.54 -36.14 -19.24
N ILE A 863 8.66 -35.49 -18.93
CA ILE A 863 9.74 -35.11 -19.85
C ILE A 863 11.04 -35.85 -19.55
#